data_AF-A0A1Y1VAR0-F1
#
_entry.id   AF-A0A1Y1VAR0-F1
#
_cell.length_a   1.000
_cell.length_b   1.000
_cell.length_c   1.000
_cell.angle_alpha   90.00
_cell.angle_beta   90.00
_cell.angle_gamma   90.00
#
_symmetry.space_group_name_H-M   'P 1'
#
loop_
_entity.id
_entity.type
_entity.pdbx_description
1 polymer ?
#
loop_
_entity_poly.entity_id
_entity_poly.type
_entity_poly.pdbx_seq_one_letter_code
_entity_poly.pdbx_strand_id
1 'polypeptide(L)'
;MYNSKYINRFILIMGKKKSKTLLRKYFDFNIIYIILILLWSNKIFSKSIVASNEKELKDAINADYEEIIINSSFSISENFTITNKSFSISGKTKEVTLNFINEGDGFLFKSYDYIKIDNLKIIGNLNIEYGYSTIISDSEFGGVIKGINSNLVLNYTTYYNMQNCNSKYGIYIDGGDLDIYNSNLYGGKSISNYIIYLTDQTNTNEERYAGLVISDSYISGEYESGILKIDTLSIIIIEYSELSNALLKGNGAVISSKDSLIYIYGCEFKNNYAHGLGGCFFSDEGFFGIYDSIISNSTSYMNGGVFHVSNKLEYYAFDSANTEIVNVSIKDIIKEIPSVGTGIIISINNKAMVRIEKLYLNNIKCGRNTGCTLFSLAHRSRVEIYDLKVNNIFSYSQTGLLFYLFDAVKNEDSLMLNDDYGPKCIIDYMEVTNVWQLCERVGSLIWVEDGVFILSNAIIKDVVGIFSGIFYNYFSGRISITNSLFENISFKQVEGIFVFSYGNTKLYNITVNNLNYEGPFLKAGKYEINIENLKISNINKCYKLDRESCFKQKKSSRQNMDNVLFSNNLYNSNINIKNTQISDFYGYSGFYLSLLSNVKMEDFILENSYFEKGFIHNENSNYNLMNLNLYNSTIRGIYSPYYGAVINDSDLRKYRYIITIKNTTFENNISDKGGGVIFSNHNGLSEYMTLENCTFINNYSPMGNICYSIDISSEPFISDKDILISELGKEAFATNPTHIKSNSNETSIKIHSGELISDSISISLYDDYENKIDMGSIFEDFNINDLIFFTLEMNDTRNTKFLGQTTNYCIGFECTLPNFTVIGNPGIYNLNIIISYFGKYSKFKNNVYSIQIEIKNCPQEYKYQYRDNPYFKTCYKPICEPPCNSGICINDNICNCEGTGLTGKVCNEHYKLNRVKIYDVIIMMISSAFIIITIIIISEVILYRKHDVIREGGGKNFLILILIGTILNFVHIILRTISRSHSKCLIYDISKQVGFSLVFGTILVKTLKIYFAIKSDIVKKTVPQETMYFIIFLIVITNLSLIFTSEILGGYELTTEYTSNKKEYQTCKESNIIIISKFFNITILIIGSYLTYSIRNVKKEYKESMNMTVYVYILIEFLLHIINKLKISLIMEDAFYTIGPLIYSITTLYDIFYTKFHTIYEKNELEKKRLKESEKRKSYHIQRYFDDYTF
;
A
#
# COMPACT_ATOMS: atom_id res chain seq x y z
N MET A 1 -28.58 53.25 -12.99
CA MET A 1 -28.69 54.64 -13.49
C MET A 1 -27.61 54.82 -14.54
N TYR A 2 -27.93 55.48 -15.66
CA TYR A 2 -27.19 55.65 -16.92
C TYR A 2 -27.39 54.63 -18.06
N ASN A 3 -28.31 55.05 -18.95
CA ASN A 3 -28.48 54.94 -20.41
C ASN A 3 -28.42 53.57 -21.11
N SER A 4 -29.50 53.05 -21.74
CA SER A 4 -30.42 53.64 -22.75
C SER A 4 -29.80 53.91 -24.14
N LYS A 5 -29.25 52.85 -24.76
CA LYS A 5 -29.16 52.60 -26.22
C LYS A 5 -28.74 51.13 -26.37
N TYR A 6 -29.23 50.42 -27.38
CA TYR A 6 -29.04 48.97 -27.66
C TYR A 6 -30.17 47.98 -27.27
N ILE A 7 -31.43 48.39 -27.44
CA ILE A 7 -32.53 47.44 -27.73
C ILE A 7 -32.99 47.69 -29.16
N ASN A 8 -32.24 47.23 -30.16
CA ASN A 8 -32.74 47.17 -31.54
C ASN A 8 -32.14 46.04 -32.40
N ARG A 9 -31.60 44.98 -31.78
CA ARG A 9 -31.04 43.85 -32.54
C ARG A 9 -31.34 42.46 -31.94
N PHE A 10 -32.47 42.32 -31.23
CA PHE A 10 -32.86 41.05 -30.58
C PHE A 10 -34.22 40.48 -31.00
N ILE A 11 -34.73 40.84 -32.18
CA ILE A 11 -35.91 40.16 -32.76
C ILE A 11 -35.62 39.76 -34.20
N LEU A 12 -35.01 38.60 -34.37
CA LEU A 12 -35.15 37.76 -35.56
C LEU A 12 -34.43 36.43 -35.30
N ILE A 13 -35.16 35.47 -34.71
CA ILE A 13 -35.17 34.03 -35.03
C ILE A 13 -36.06 33.37 -33.96
N MET A 14 -37.30 33.05 -34.36
CA MET A 14 -38.15 31.93 -33.90
C MET A 14 -39.61 32.19 -34.30
N GLY A 15 -40.22 31.27 -35.07
CA GLY A 15 -41.68 31.09 -35.10
C GLY A 15 -42.43 31.31 -36.42
N LYS A 16 -42.60 30.22 -37.19
CA LYS A 16 -43.57 30.03 -38.29
C LYS A 16 -45.03 30.28 -37.86
N LYS A 17 -45.85 30.93 -38.72
CA LYS A 17 -47.04 30.33 -39.41
C LYS A 17 -47.93 31.36 -40.16
N LYS A 18 -48.26 30.99 -41.41
CA LYS A 18 -49.48 31.23 -42.22
C LYS A 18 -50.47 32.35 -41.81
N SER A 19 -50.77 33.25 -42.76
CA SER A 19 -52.14 33.50 -43.27
C SER A 19 -52.22 34.70 -44.25
N LYS A 20 -52.87 34.46 -45.41
CA LYS A 20 -53.60 35.38 -46.31
C LYS A 20 -52.79 36.43 -47.07
N THR A 21 -52.50 36.28 -48.38
CA THR A 21 -53.44 36.42 -49.53
C THR A 21 -54.57 37.43 -49.30
N LEU A 22 -54.32 38.73 -49.60
CA LEU A 22 -55.18 39.57 -50.47
C LEU A 22 -54.62 41.01 -50.68
N LEU A 23 -53.45 41.22 -51.29
CA LEU A 23 -53.06 42.57 -51.77
C LEU A 23 -51.91 42.57 -52.80
N ARG A 24 -51.95 41.66 -53.79
CA ARG A 24 -50.83 41.39 -54.71
C ARG A 24 -51.15 41.55 -56.20
N LYS A 25 -51.83 42.63 -56.61
CA LYS A 25 -52.04 42.90 -58.05
C LYS A 25 -51.98 44.35 -58.53
N TYR A 26 -51.55 45.33 -57.72
CA TYR A 26 -51.45 46.73 -58.20
C TYR A 26 -50.17 47.48 -57.83
N PHE A 27 -49.15 46.80 -57.30
CA PHE A 27 -47.88 47.42 -56.88
C PHE A 27 -46.62 46.83 -57.54
N ASP A 28 -46.78 45.95 -58.53
CA ASP A 28 -45.66 45.17 -59.11
C ASP A 28 -45.10 45.75 -60.43
N PHE A 29 -45.61 46.86 -60.97
CA PHE A 29 -45.13 47.37 -62.28
C PHE A 29 -44.28 48.65 -62.23
N ASN A 30 -44.43 49.53 -61.23
CA ASN A 30 -43.63 50.77 -61.14
C ASN A 30 -42.34 50.62 -60.30
N ILE A 31 -42.29 49.62 -59.40
CA ILE A 31 -41.07 49.33 -58.63
C ILE A 31 -40.04 48.64 -59.53
N ILE A 32 -40.45 47.78 -60.46
CA ILE A 32 -39.53 47.13 -61.41
C ILE A 32 -38.89 48.16 -62.35
N TYR A 33 -39.60 49.21 -62.76
CA TYR A 33 -39.08 50.25 -63.65
C TYR A 33 -38.14 51.24 -62.94
N ILE A 34 -38.43 51.62 -61.69
CA ILE A 34 -37.53 52.44 -60.86
C ILE A 34 -36.29 51.63 -60.43
N ILE A 35 -36.44 50.34 -60.15
CA ILE A 35 -35.31 49.43 -59.90
C ILE A 35 -34.48 49.25 -61.18
N LEU A 36 -35.08 49.12 -62.37
CA LEU A 36 -34.32 49.04 -63.63
C LEU A 36 -33.58 50.33 -63.96
N ILE A 37 -34.16 51.51 -63.69
CA ILE A 37 -33.49 52.81 -63.91
C ILE A 37 -32.37 53.05 -62.87
N LEU A 38 -32.58 52.70 -61.60
CA LEU A 38 -31.52 52.78 -60.57
C LEU A 38 -30.41 51.73 -60.78
N LEU A 39 -30.74 50.55 -61.32
CA LEU A 39 -29.75 49.54 -61.73
C LEU A 39 -28.98 49.94 -62.99
N TRP A 40 -29.55 50.77 -63.88
CA TRP A 40 -28.85 51.32 -65.03
C TRP A 40 -28.00 52.57 -64.70
N SER A 41 -28.43 53.42 -63.77
CA SER A 41 -27.66 54.63 -63.39
C SER A 41 -26.39 54.31 -62.60
N ASN A 42 -26.37 53.25 -61.79
CA ASN A 42 -25.14 52.81 -61.11
C ASN A 42 -24.12 52.17 -62.06
N LYS A 43 -24.52 51.72 -63.25
CA LYS A 43 -23.61 51.04 -64.20
C LYS A 43 -22.87 52.00 -65.14
N ILE A 44 -23.21 53.29 -65.13
CA ILE A 44 -22.64 54.31 -66.04
C ILE A 44 -21.62 55.22 -65.34
N PHE A 45 -21.54 55.23 -64.00
CA PHE A 45 -20.64 56.15 -63.27
C PHE A 45 -19.53 55.48 -62.44
N SER A 46 -19.48 54.15 -62.31
CA SER A 46 -18.30 53.52 -61.71
C SER A 46 -17.15 53.55 -62.71
N LYS A 47 -16.13 54.37 -62.44
CA LYS A 47 -14.87 54.32 -63.18
C LYS A 47 -14.16 53.03 -62.78
N SER A 48 -14.40 51.95 -63.52
CA SER A 48 -13.64 50.71 -63.42
C SER A 48 -12.47 50.71 -64.41
N ILE A 49 -11.27 50.33 -63.99
CA ILE A 49 -10.11 50.14 -64.87
C ILE A 49 -9.57 48.72 -64.75
N VAL A 50 -9.11 48.16 -65.87
CA VAL A 50 -8.46 46.85 -65.90
C VAL A 50 -6.95 47.06 -65.90
N ALA A 51 -6.24 46.47 -64.93
CA ALA A 51 -4.78 46.51 -64.84
C ALA A 51 -4.18 45.11 -65.07
N SER A 52 -3.17 45.01 -65.92
CA SER A 52 -2.51 43.74 -66.29
C SER A 52 -1.03 43.71 -65.90
N ASN A 53 -0.45 44.83 -65.45
CA ASN A 53 0.93 44.94 -64.98
C ASN A 53 1.08 46.01 -63.88
N GLU A 54 2.23 46.05 -63.20
CA GLU A 54 2.54 46.97 -62.08
C GLU A 54 2.36 48.45 -62.46
N LYS A 55 2.77 48.84 -63.67
CA LYS A 55 2.65 50.22 -64.16
C LYS A 55 1.18 50.64 -64.28
N GLU A 56 0.36 49.79 -64.90
CA GLU A 56 -1.09 50.02 -65.02
C GLU A 56 -1.79 50.08 -63.66
N LEU A 57 -1.37 49.25 -62.70
CA LEU A 57 -1.87 49.30 -61.32
C LEU A 57 -1.50 50.62 -60.63
N LYS A 58 -0.26 51.08 -60.79
CA LYS A 58 0.23 52.36 -60.24
C LYS A 58 -0.49 53.55 -60.86
N ASP A 59 -0.71 53.53 -62.17
CA ASP A 59 -1.47 54.55 -62.88
C ASP A 59 -2.94 54.56 -62.44
N ALA A 60 -3.55 53.38 -62.25
CA ALA A 60 -4.93 53.23 -61.76
C ALA A 60 -5.13 53.76 -60.34
N ILE A 61 -4.24 53.42 -59.40
CA ILE A 61 -4.29 53.89 -58.00
C ILE A 61 -4.16 55.42 -57.94
N ASN A 62 -3.33 56.01 -58.81
CA ASN A 62 -3.14 57.46 -58.85
C ASN A 62 -4.32 58.22 -59.47
N ALA A 63 -5.10 57.60 -60.36
CA ALA A 63 -6.12 58.24 -61.19
C ALA A 63 -7.57 58.25 -60.64
N ASP A 64 -7.75 58.00 -59.33
CA ASP A 64 -9.04 58.03 -58.63
C ASP A 64 -10.12 57.11 -59.24
N TYR A 65 -9.74 55.90 -59.64
CA TYR A 65 -10.70 54.86 -60.03
C TYR A 65 -11.36 54.23 -58.79
N GLU A 66 -12.68 54.01 -58.84
CA GLU A 66 -13.44 53.37 -57.75
C GLU A 66 -13.27 51.85 -57.74
N GLU A 67 -13.00 51.24 -58.90
CA GLU A 67 -12.82 49.80 -59.06
C GLU A 67 -11.61 49.51 -59.97
N ILE A 68 -10.70 48.67 -59.49
CA ILE A 68 -9.50 48.23 -60.22
C ILE A 68 -9.56 46.72 -60.36
N ILE A 69 -9.69 46.23 -61.60
CA ILE A 69 -9.78 44.80 -61.91
C ILE A 69 -8.42 44.29 -62.40
N ILE A 70 -7.80 43.38 -61.66
CA ILE A 70 -6.54 42.74 -62.03
C ILE A 70 -6.81 41.57 -62.98
N ASN A 71 -6.35 41.70 -64.23
CA ASN A 71 -6.65 40.73 -65.29
C ASN A 71 -5.63 39.58 -65.38
N SER A 72 -4.39 39.80 -64.96
CA SER A 72 -3.31 38.80 -64.99
C SER A 72 -2.39 38.92 -63.77
N SER A 73 -1.79 37.81 -63.34
CA SER A 73 -0.83 37.79 -62.24
C SER A 73 0.47 38.51 -62.60
N PHE A 74 1.02 39.33 -61.70
CA PHE A 74 2.33 39.97 -61.87
C PHE A 74 3.00 40.27 -60.52
N SER A 75 4.31 40.50 -60.56
CA SER A 75 5.09 40.87 -59.37
C SER A 75 5.17 42.39 -59.21
N ILE A 76 5.29 42.86 -57.97
CA ILE A 76 5.39 44.26 -57.58
C ILE A 76 6.76 44.51 -56.93
N SER A 77 7.46 45.55 -57.35
CA SER A 77 8.82 45.85 -56.89
C SER A 77 8.90 46.87 -55.76
N GLU A 78 7.85 47.68 -55.54
CA GLU A 78 7.81 48.78 -54.57
C GLU A 78 6.55 48.74 -53.68
N ASN A 79 6.61 49.40 -52.52
CA ASN A 79 5.44 49.64 -51.67
C ASN A 79 4.41 50.58 -52.34
N PHE A 80 3.12 50.27 -52.15
CA PHE A 80 2.02 51.15 -52.58
C PHE A 80 1.44 51.90 -51.38
N THR A 81 1.65 53.21 -51.32
CA THR A 81 1.03 54.08 -50.30
C THR A 81 -0.19 54.78 -50.85
N ILE A 82 -1.33 54.64 -50.17
CA ILE A 82 -2.63 55.14 -50.62
C ILE A 82 -3.30 55.89 -49.47
N THR A 83 -3.57 57.17 -49.68
CA THR A 83 -4.11 58.09 -48.67
C THR A 83 -5.42 58.73 -49.13
N ASN A 84 -6.43 58.82 -48.27
CA ASN A 84 -7.70 59.53 -48.50
C ASN A 84 -8.51 59.07 -49.73
N LYS A 85 -8.51 57.77 -50.03
CA LYS A 85 -9.29 57.21 -51.16
C LYS A 85 -10.08 55.99 -50.75
N SER A 86 -11.30 55.89 -51.27
CA SER A 86 -12.13 54.70 -51.16
C SER A 86 -12.21 54.01 -52.52
N PHE A 87 -11.81 52.75 -52.60
CA PHE A 87 -11.83 52.00 -53.86
C PHE A 87 -11.79 50.49 -53.63
N SER A 88 -12.14 49.73 -54.67
CA SER A 88 -12.07 48.27 -54.68
C SER A 88 -10.98 47.77 -55.63
N ILE A 89 -10.19 46.79 -55.19
CA ILE A 89 -9.27 46.02 -56.03
C ILE A 89 -9.82 44.60 -56.14
N SER A 90 -10.15 44.14 -57.33
CA SER A 90 -10.64 42.79 -57.55
C SER A 90 -9.81 42.01 -58.56
N GLY A 91 -9.56 40.73 -58.32
CA GLY A 91 -9.03 39.85 -59.35
C GLY A 91 -10.15 39.42 -60.30
N LYS A 92 -9.81 39.22 -61.57
CA LYS A 92 -10.75 38.58 -62.52
C LYS A 92 -11.14 37.17 -62.06
N THR A 93 -10.20 36.48 -61.42
CA THR A 93 -10.36 35.17 -60.79
C THR A 93 -9.49 35.12 -59.54
N LYS A 94 -9.87 34.35 -58.52
CA LYS A 94 -9.10 34.11 -57.29
C LYS A 94 -7.65 33.67 -57.52
N GLU A 95 -7.36 33.04 -58.66
CA GLU A 95 -6.01 32.61 -59.06
C GLU A 95 -5.07 33.76 -59.47
N VAL A 96 -5.63 34.95 -59.77
CA VAL A 96 -4.83 36.13 -60.13
C VAL A 96 -4.01 36.54 -58.91
N THR A 97 -2.69 36.58 -59.07
CA THR A 97 -1.73 36.78 -57.98
C THR A 97 -1.01 38.12 -58.12
N LEU A 98 -1.08 38.95 -57.08
CA LEU A 98 -0.19 40.10 -56.86
C LEU A 98 0.91 39.70 -55.89
N ASN A 99 2.16 39.63 -56.37
CA ASN A 99 3.30 39.14 -55.58
C ASN A 99 4.35 40.24 -55.37
N PHE A 100 4.52 40.73 -54.14
CA PHE A 100 5.56 41.70 -53.81
C PHE A 100 6.93 41.00 -53.75
N ILE A 101 7.92 41.52 -54.50
CA ILE A 101 9.24 40.91 -54.64
C ILE A 101 9.99 40.90 -53.29
N ASN A 102 9.92 41.99 -52.54
CA ASN A 102 10.43 42.03 -51.17
C ASN A 102 9.30 41.65 -50.22
N GLU A 103 9.53 40.66 -49.37
CA GLU A 103 8.53 40.18 -48.40
C GLU A 103 8.10 41.26 -47.39
N GLY A 104 8.94 42.27 -47.14
CA GLY A 104 8.61 43.41 -46.30
C GLY A 104 7.65 44.40 -46.94
N ASP A 105 7.52 44.37 -48.27
CA ASP A 105 6.74 45.32 -49.04
C ASP A 105 5.27 44.89 -49.17
N GLY A 106 4.42 45.86 -49.48
CA GLY A 106 2.98 45.68 -49.44
C GLY A 106 2.17 46.93 -49.76
N PHE A 107 0.87 46.85 -49.43
CA PHE A 107 -0.03 48.00 -49.44
C PHE A 107 0.04 48.75 -48.11
N LEU A 108 0.07 50.07 -48.16
CA LEU A 108 -0.02 50.98 -47.01
C LEU A 108 -1.20 51.94 -47.21
N PHE A 109 -2.31 51.65 -46.57
CA PHE A 109 -3.54 52.43 -46.60
C PHE A 109 -3.60 53.37 -45.40
N LYS A 110 -3.79 54.67 -45.63
CA LYS A 110 -3.86 55.69 -44.58
C LYS A 110 -5.09 56.57 -44.74
N SER A 111 -5.81 56.82 -43.65
CA SER A 111 -6.90 57.81 -43.58
C SER A 111 -7.94 57.66 -44.70
N TYR A 112 -8.62 56.51 -44.78
CA TYR A 112 -9.60 56.23 -45.85
C TYR A 112 -10.95 55.81 -45.26
N ASP A 113 -12.03 55.93 -46.05
CA ASP A 113 -13.35 55.50 -45.58
C ASP A 113 -13.57 54.01 -45.85
N TYR A 114 -13.34 53.55 -47.09
CA TYR A 114 -13.67 52.18 -47.48
C TYR A 114 -12.71 51.57 -48.50
N ILE A 115 -12.18 50.39 -48.19
CA ILE A 115 -11.35 49.59 -49.12
C ILE A 115 -11.94 48.19 -49.26
N LYS A 116 -12.03 47.68 -50.50
CA LYS A 116 -12.46 46.30 -50.76
C LYS A 116 -11.46 45.54 -51.65
N ILE A 117 -10.85 44.49 -51.13
CA ILE A 117 -10.03 43.53 -51.87
C ILE A 117 -10.88 42.29 -52.15
N ASP A 118 -11.04 41.89 -53.40
CA ASP A 118 -11.98 40.81 -53.76
C ASP A 118 -11.41 39.83 -54.79
N ASN A 119 -11.72 38.54 -54.68
CA ASN A 119 -11.41 37.52 -55.71
C ASN A 119 -9.94 37.54 -56.20
N LEU A 120 -8.98 37.73 -55.29
CA LEU A 120 -7.56 37.96 -55.60
C LEU A 120 -6.63 37.18 -54.67
N LYS A 121 -5.46 36.78 -55.16
CA LYS A 121 -4.35 36.28 -54.34
C LYS A 121 -3.30 37.37 -54.15
N ILE A 122 -2.99 37.74 -52.91
CA ILE A 122 -1.97 38.73 -52.57
C ILE A 122 -0.86 38.04 -51.78
N ILE A 123 0.39 38.21 -52.21
CA ILE A 123 1.58 37.79 -51.45
C ILE A 123 2.39 39.05 -51.15
N GLY A 124 2.33 39.53 -49.91
CA GLY A 124 2.89 40.81 -49.47
C GLY A 124 2.21 41.33 -48.22
N ASN A 125 2.76 42.40 -47.62
CA ASN A 125 2.20 43.00 -46.42
C ASN A 125 0.97 43.89 -46.70
N LEU A 126 0.13 44.06 -45.70
CA LEU A 126 -1.01 44.97 -45.74
C LEU A 126 -1.02 45.81 -44.46
N ASN A 127 -0.61 47.07 -44.57
CA ASN A 127 -0.61 48.03 -43.48
C ASN A 127 -1.79 48.99 -43.65
N ILE A 128 -2.58 49.16 -42.60
CA ILE A 128 -3.84 49.89 -42.58
C ILE A 128 -3.80 50.84 -41.37
N GLU A 129 -3.89 52.14 -41.60
CA GLU A 129 -3.82 53.16 -40.53
C GLU A 129 -5.00 54.13 -40.64
N TYR A 130 -5.73 54.31 -39.53
CA TYR A 130 -6.83 55.28 -39.39
C TYR A 130 -7.94 55.16 -40.46
N GLY A 131 -8.30 53.94 -40.84
CA GLY A 131 -9.33 53.65 -41.82
C GLY A 131 -10.67 53.25 -41.21
N TYR A 132 -11.79 53.62 -41.84
CA TYR A 132 -13.10 53.24 -41.31
C TYR A 132 -13.46 51.77 -41.56
N SER A 133 -13.19 51.23 -42.76
CA SER A 133 -13.44 49.79 -43.05
C SER A 133 -12.61 49.26 -44.22
N THR A 134 -11.88 48.17 -44.00
CA THR A 134 -11.27 47.34 -45.05
C THR A 134 -11.98 45.99 -45.12
N ILE A 135 -12.40 45.56 -46.31
CA ILE A 135 -13.01 44.26 -46.55
C ILE A 135 -12.11 43.45 -47.49
N ILE A 136 -11.73 42.25 -47.09
CA ILE A 136 -11.07 41.25 -47.93
C ILE A 136 -12.07 40.10 -48.12
N SER A 137 -12.53 39.88 -49.35
CA SER A 137 -13.49 38.84 -49.67
C SER A 137 -13.01 37.88 -50.76
N ASP A 138 -13.39 36.61 -50.67
CA ASP A 138 -13.13 35.59 -51.70
C ASP A 138 -11.67 35.50 -52.17
N SER A 139 -10.72 35.81 -51.28
CA SER A 139 -9.32 36.07 -51.62
C SER A 139 -8.35 35.11 -50.93
N GLU A 140 -7.12 35.01 -51.43
CA GLU A 140 -5.99 34.40 -50.71
C GLU A 140 -5.00 35.47 -50.28
N PHE A 141 -4.56 35.45 -49.02
CA PHE A 141 -3.62 36.44 -48.50
C PHE A 141 -2.39 35.77 -47.88
N GLY A 142 -1.22 36.19 -48.36
CA GLY A 142 0.11 35.64 -48.12
C GLY A 142 1.08 36.67 -47.52
N GLY A 143 0.93 37.05 -46.26
CA GLY A 143 1.81 38.05 -45.62
C GLY A 143 1.31 38.54 -44.26
N VAL A 144 1.87 39.65 -43.75
CA VAL A 144 1.44 40.27 -42.49
C VAL A 144 0.37 41.32 -42.76
N ILE A 145 -0.74 41.25 -42.02
CA ILE A 145 -1.78 42.29 -41.99
C ILE A 145 -1.62 43.09 -40.71
N LYS A 146 -1.49 44.41 -40.81
CA LYS A 146 -1.32 45.33 -39.69
C LYS A 146 -2.35 46.45 -39.79
N GLY A 147 -3.26 46.53 -38.81
CA GLY A 147 -4.24 47.60 -38.64
C GLY A 147 -3.95 48.44 -37.40
N ILE A 148 -4.01 49.77 -37.54
CA ILE A 148 -3.97 50.73 -36.44
C ILE A 148 -5.23 51.59 -36.55
N ASN A 149 -6.07 51.60 -35.52
CA ASN A 149 -7.35 52.32 -35.47
C ASN A 149 -8.20 52.09 -36.72
N SER A 150 -8.28 50.84 -37.17
CA SER A 150 -8.95 50.49 -38.43
C SER A 150 -9.74 49.21 -38.32
N ASN A 151 -10.93 49.17 -38.92
CA ASN A 151 -11.77 47.97 -38.95
C ASN A 151 -11.42 47.09 -40.16
N LEU A 152 -11.29 45.79 -39.94
CA LEU A 152 -10.95 44.80 -40.96
C LEU A 152 -12.00 43.69 -41.00
N VAL A 153 -12.49 43.35 -42.19
CA VAL A 153 -13.42 42.24 -42.42
C VAL A 153 -12.77 41.24 -43.37
N LEU A 154 -12.65 39.98 -42.97
CA LEU A 154 -12.22 38.85 -43.79
C LEU A 154 -13.44 37.97 -44.05
N ASN A 155 -13.83 37.78 -45.32
CA ASN A 155 -14.97 36.93 -45.67
C ASN A 155 -14.57 35.94 -46.78
N TYR A 156 -14.84 34.64 -46.62
CA TYR A 156 -14.39 33.62 -47.60
C TYR A 156 -12.89 33.71 -47.96
N THR A 157 -12.08 34.17 -47.00
CA THR A 157 -10.65 34.46 -47.22
C THR A 157 -9.79 33.29 -46.77
N THR A 158 -8.75 32.99 -47.53
CA THR A 158 -7.71 32.01 -47.14
C THR A 158 -6.44 32.75 -46.78
N TYR A 159 -6.05 32.75 -45.51
CA TYR A 159 -4.85 33.42 -45.00
C TYR A 159 -3.75 32.39 -44.69
N TYR A 160 -2.52 32.68 -45.09
CA TYR A 160 -1.33 31.96 -44.66
C TYR A 160 -0.15 32.94 -44.66
N ASN A 161 0.86 32.73 -43.80
CA ASN A 161 2.08 33.55 -43.86
C ASN A 161 3.23 32.78 -44.52
N MET A 162 3.44 32.98 -45.82
CA MET A 162 4.51 32.36 -46.61
C MET A 162 5.86 33.12 -46.53
N GLN A 163 5.95 34.20 -45.77
CA GLN A 163 7.19 35.00 -45.72
C GLN A 163 8.32 34.19 -45.07
N ASN A 164 9.55 34.39 -45.52
CA ASN A 164 10.74 33.87 -44.85
C ASN A 164 11.10 34.69 -43.61
N CYS A 165 10.65 35.95 -43.56
CA CYS A 165 10.85 36.83 -42.41
C CYS A 165 9.94 36.45 -41.24
N ASN A 166 10.55 36.23 -40.07
CA ASN A 166 9.82 35.95 -38.84
C ASN A 166 9.11 37.21 -38.33
N SER A 167 7.79 37.19 -38.39
CA SER A 167 6.87 38.09 -37.72
C SER A 167 6.47 37.52 -36.36
N LYS A 168 6.17 38.38 -35.37
CA LYS A 168 5.56 37.90 -34.12
C LYS A 168 4.11 37.47 -34.33
N TYR A 169 3.41 38.18 -35.22
CA TYR A 169 1.98 38.05 -35.45
C TYR A 169 1.68 38.08 -36.94
N GLY A 170 0.68 37.30 -37.36
CA GLY A 170 0.20 37.30 -38.74
C GLY A 170 -0.73 38.48 -39.05
N ILE A 171 -1.73 38.68 -38.19
CA ILE A 171 -2.72 39.75 -38.22
C ILE A 171 -2.60 40.52 -36.91
N TYR A 172 -2.23 41.79 -36.99
CA TYR A 172 -2.06 42.69 -35.85
C TYR A 172 -3.05 43.84 -35.94
N ILE A 173 -3.97 43.96 -34.98
CA ILE A 173 -4.95 45.05 -34.93
C ILE A 173 -4.79 45.80 -33.60
N ASP A 174 -4.56 47.12 -33.69
CA ASP A 174 -4.38 48.01 -32.55
C ASP A 174 -5.48 49.09 -32.55
N GLY A 175 -6.47 49.00 -31.67
CA GLY A 175 -7.57 49.97 -31.54
C GLY A 175 -8.67 49.93 -32.62
N GLY A 176 -8.97 48.77 -33.22
CA GLY A 176 -10.03 48.61 -34.22
C GLY A 176 -10.72 47.23 -34.21
N ASP A 177 -11.79 47.09 -34.98
CA ASP A 177 -12.58 45.85 -35.05
C ASP A 177 -12.04 44.87 -36.10
N LEU A 178 -12.09 43.57 -35.81
CA LEU A 178 -11.76 42.49 -36.73
C LEU A 178 -12.92 41.50 -36.86
N ASP A 179 -13.47 41.38 -38.06
CA ASP A 179 -14.51 40.42 -38.37
C ASP A 179 -13.99 39.34 -39.33
N ILE A 180 -14.26 38.06 -39.05
CA ILE A 180 -13.83 36.91 -39.85
C ILE A 180 -15.02 35.99 -40.07
N TYR A 181 -15.41 35.80 -41.33
CA TYR A 181 -16.55 35.00 -41.75
C TYR A 181 -16.11 33.95 -42.78
N ASN A 182 -16.55 32.70 -42.63
CA ASN A 182 -16.36 31.64 -43.63
C ASN A 182 -14.92 31.49 -44.14
N SER A 183 -13.92 31.77 -43.30
CA SER A 183 -12.53 31.96 -43.72
C SER A 183 -11.63 30.87 -43.16
N ASN A 184 -10.52 30.61 -43.86
CA ASN A 184 -9.51 29.64 -43.46
C ASN A 184 -8.20 30.36 -43.14
N LEU A 185 -7.74 30.33 -41.90
CA LEU A 185 -6.51 30.99 -41.47
C LEU A 185 -5.50 29.93 -41.03
N TYR A 186 -4.31 29.95 -41.63
CA TYR A 186 -3.23 29.01 -41.33
C TYR A 186 -2.03 29.74 -40.72
N GLY A 187 -1.50 29.18 -39.63
CA GLY A 187 -0.22 29.54 -39.06
C GLY A 187 0.93 29.21 -40.01
N GLY A 188 2.14 29.60 -39.63
CA GLY A 188 3.35 29.30 -40.38
C GLY A 188 4.59 29.50 -39.54
N LYS A 189 5.71 28.90 -39.97
CA LYS A 189 7.03 29.06 -39.31
C LYS A 189 7.48 30.52 -39.17
N SER A 190 6.94 31.38 -40.03
CA SER A 190 7.14 32.82 -40.06
C SER A 190 6.36 33.59 -39.00
N ILE A 191 5.45 32.94 -38.26
CA ILE A 191 4.69 33.53 -37.15
C ILE A 191 5.23 32.94 -35.85
N SER A 192 6.01 33.71 -35.10
CA SER A 192 6.69 33.19 -33.90
C SER A 192 5.76 33.03 -32.69
N ASN A 193 4.64 33.76 -32.65
CA ASN A 193 3.72 33.76 -31.51
C ASN A 193 2.29 33.41 -31.90
N TYR A 194 1.50 34.35 -32.44
CA TYR A 194 0.06 34.16 -32.67
C TYR A 194 -0.36 34.58 -34.07
N ILE A 195 -1.32 33.87 -34.67
CA ILE A 195 -1.91 34.28 -35.95
C ILE A 195 -2.55 35.66 -35.82
N ILE A 196 -3.35 35.89 -34.78
CA ILE A 196 -4.08 37.14 -34.54
C ILE A 196 -3.63 37.74 -33.21
N TYR A 197 -3.30 39.02 -33.22
CA TYR A 197 -3.07 39.82 -32.02
C TYR A 197 -3.94 41.08 -32.06
N LEU A 198 -4.85 41.18 -31.10
CA LEU A 198 -5.65 42.38 -30.83
C LEU A 198 -5.13 43.08 -29.58
N THR A 199 -4.96 44.40 -29.67
CA THR A 199 -4.56 45.23 -28.54
C THR A 199 -5.17 46.62 -28.66
N ASP A 200 -5.21 47.37 -27.56
CA ASP A 200 -5.44 48.81 -27.60
C ASP A 200 -4.32 49.52 -26.81
N GLN A 201 -3.16 49.64 -27.45
CA GLN A 201 -2.00 50.34 -26.84
C GLN A 201 -2.01 51.83 -27.16
N THR A 202 -2.98 52.32 -27.93
CA THR A 202 -3.02 53.72 -28.30
C THR A 202 -3.33 54.55 -27.05
N ASN A 203 -2.33 55.28 -26.57
CA ASN A 203 -2.28 56.08 -25.33
C ASN A 203 -3.31 57.23 -25.26
N THR A 204 -4.36 57.19 -26.06
CA THR A 204 -5.46 58.13 -25.97
C THR A 204 -6.34 57.73 -24.80
N ASN A 205 -6.60 58.64 -23.87
CA ASN A 205 -7.50 58.43 -22.73
C ASN A 205 -8.97 58.10 -23.12
N GLU A 206 -9.25 57.82 -24.40
CA GLU A 206 -10.54 57.35 -24.89
C GLU A 206 -10.57 55.84 -24.76
N GLU A 207 -11.40 55.31 -23.86
CA GLU A 207 -11.69 53.86 -23.74
C GLU A 207 -12.35 53.38 -25.04
N ARG A 208 -11.56 52.91 -26.00
CA ARG A 208 -12.08 52.21 -27.18
C ARG A 208 -11.96 50.71 -26.94
N TYR A 209 -13.04 50.01 -27.23
CA TYR A 209 -13.07 48.55 -27.13
C TYR A 209 -12.77 48.00 -28.52
N ALA A 210 -11.74 47.17 -28.66
CA ALA A 210 -11.53 46.42 -29.88
C ALA A 210 -12.54 45.26 -29.96
N GLY A 211 -13.27 45.15 -31.07
CA GLY A 211 -14.15 44.04 -31.36
C GLY A 211 -13.45 42.93 -32.14
N LEU A 212 -13.74 41.66 -31.82
CA LEU A 212 -13.38 40.52 -32.66
C LEU A 212 -14.61 39.63 -32.87
N VAL A 213 -15.00 39.40 -34.12
CA VAL A 213 -16.02 38.43 -34.49
C VAL A 213 -15.41 37.36 -35.39
N ILE A 214 -15.55 36.09 -35.04
CA ILE A 214 -15.14 34.95 -35.87
C ILE A 214 -16.34 34.02 -36.01
N SER A 215 -16.75 33.70 -37.24
CA SER A 215 -17.85 32.76 -37.46
C SER A 215 -17.65 31.86 -38.67
N ASP A 216 -18.13 30.63 -38.55
CA ASP A 216 -18.11 29.58 -39.59
C ASP A 216 -16.72 29.40 -40.22
N SER A 217 -15.65 29.56 -39.43
CA SER A 217 -14.27 29.65 -39.93
C SER A 217 -13.40 28.52 -39.41
N TYR A 218 -12.32 28.22 -40.14
CA TYR A 218 -11.30 27.24 -39.75
C TYR A 218 -9.97 27.97 -39.50
N ILE A 219 -9.42 27.82 -38.29
CA ILE A 219 -8.14 28.44 -37.93
C ILE A 219 -7.18 27.36 -37.40
N SER A 220 -6.03 27.20 -38.03
CA SER A 220 -5.02 26.21 -37.66
C SER A 220 -3.69 26.86 -37.33
N GLY A 221 -3.11 26.55 -36.17
CA GLY A 221 -1.76 27.01 -35.79
C GLY A 221 -0.63 26.26 -36.51
N GLU A 222 -0.94 25.19 -37.25
CA GLU A 222 0.00 24.29 -37.96
C GLU A 222 1.14 23.73 -37.09
N TYR A 223 0.91 23.64 -35.77
CA TYR A 223 1.91 23.33 -34.74
C TYR A 223 3.14 24.25 -34.76
N GLU A 224 3.02 25.46 -35.30
CA GLU A 224 4.10 26.44 -35.35
C GLU A 224 3.78 27.71 -34.55
N SER A 225 2.48 28.01 -34.36
CA SER A 225 2.01 29.23 -33.70
C SER A 225 0.74 29.00 -32.86
N GLY A 226 0.47 29.91 -31.95
CA GLY A 226 -0.84 30.08 -31.32
C GLY A 226 -1.83 30.81 -32.22
N ILE A 227 -3.10 30.88 -31.83
CA ILE A 227 -4.17 31.42 -32.68
C ILE A 227 -4.49 32.87 -32.31
N LEU A 228 -5.00 33.14 -31.12
CA LEU A 228 -5.43 34.47 -30.68
C LEU A 228 -4.69 34.93 -29.44
N LYS A 229 -4.15 36.14 -29.51
CA LYS A 229 -3.75 36.93 -28.34
C LYS A 229 -4.61 38.18 -28.26
N ILE A 230 -5.17 38.45 -27.10
CA ILE A 230 -5.90 39.68 -26.82
C ILE A 230 -5.35 40.33 -25.57
N ASP A 231 -4.89 41.56 -25.71
CA ASP A 231 -4.57 42.41 -24.56
C ASP A 231 -5.60 43.55 -24.51
N THR A 232 -6.20 43.79 -23.33
CA THR A 232 -7.09 44.93 -22.97
C THR A 232 -8.52 44.92 -23.54
N LEU A 233 -9.45 45.50 -22.76
CA LEU A 233 -10.91 45.62 -22.87
C LEU A 233 -11.51 45.35 -24.26
N SER A 234 -11.51 44.10 -24.71
CA SER A 234 -12.05 43.70 -26.02
C SER A 234 -13.33 42.89 -25.85
N ILE A 235 -14.26 43.01 -26.80
CA ILE A 235 -15.45 42.15 -26.91
C ILE A 235 -15.20 41.15 -28.02
N ILE A 236 -15.14 39.86 -27.68
CA ILE A 236 -14.79 38.79 -28.62
C ILE A 236 -15.96 37.81 -28.70
N ILE A 237 -16.37 37.50 -29.93
CA ILE A 237 -17.44 36.57 -30.25
C ILE A 237 -16.89 35.55 -31.27
N ILE A 238 -16.89 34.26 -30.91
CA ILE A 238 -16.45 33.17 -31.79
C ILE A 238 -17.60 32.17 -31.91
N GLU A 239 -18.08 31.90 -33.12
CA GLU A 239 -19.25 31.06 -33.36
C GLU A 239 -18.96 29.98 -34.42
N TYR A 240 -19.40 28.74 -34.17
CA TYR A 240 -19.42 27.64 -35.14
C TYR A 240 -18.11 27.41 -35.91
N SER A 241 -16.97 27.67 -35.25
CA SER A 241 -15.65 27.67 -35.86
C SER A 241 -14.79 26.52 -35.32
N GLU A 242 -13.85 26.04 -36.13
CA GLU A 242 -12.86 25.04 -35.73
C GLU A 242 -11.49 25.69 -35.54
N LEU A 243 -10.90 25.50 -34.35
CA LEU A 243 -9.60 26.03 -33.97
C LEU A 243 -8.65 24.89 -33.58
N SER A 244 -7.65 24.62 -34.40
CA SER A 244 -6.86 23.40 -34.29
C SER A 244 -5.34 23.58 -34.40
N ASN A 245 -4.60 22.55 -33.99
CA ASN A 245 -3.15 22.42 -34.18
C ASN A 245 -2.35 23.63 -33.67
N ALA A 246 -2.79 24.30 -32.61
CA ALA A 246 -2.03 25.40 -32.03
C ALA A 246 -0.84 24.88 -31.22
N LEU A 247 0.35 25.46 -31.41
CA LEU A 247 1.51 25.20 -30.57
C LEU A 247 2.11 26.51 -30.10
N LEU A 248 2.18 26.72 -28.79
CA LEU A 248 2.73 27.95 -28.23
C LEU A 248 3.69 27.69 -27.07
N LYS A 249 4.80 28.44 -27.02
CA LYS A 249 5.73 28.41 -25.88
C LYS A 249 5.22 29.17 -24.64
N GLY A 250 4.26 30.08 -24.83
CA GLY A 250 3.61 30.88 -23.80
C GLY A 250 2.32 30.25 -23.27
N ASN A 251 1.43 31.09 -22.76
CA ASN A 251 0.13 30.72 -22.20
C ASN A 251 -0.96 30.73 -23.28
N GLY A 252 -1.95 29.84 -23.19
CA GLY A 252 -3.14 29.87 -24.05
C GLY A 252 -2.82 29.69 -25.53
N ALA A 253 -2.63 28.46 -26.03
CA ALA A 253 -2.27 28.26 -27.44
C ALA A 253 -3.38 28.71 -28.40
N VAL A 254 -4.65 28.59 -28.00
CA VAL A 254 -5.79 29.05 -28.81
C VAL A 254 -6.12 30.50 -28.46
N ILE A 255 -6.36 30.79 -27.19
CA ILE A 255 -6.70 32.14 -26.72
C ILE A 255 -5.89 32.46 -25.47
N SER A 256 -5.11 33.53 -25.56
CA SER A 256 -4.50 34.20 -24.41
C SER A 256 -5.11 35.58 -24.28
N SER A 257 -5.94 35.79 -23.26
CA SER A 257 -6.65 37.05 -23.02
C SER A 257 -6.30 37.68 -21.69
N LYS A 258 -6.20 39.01 -21.72
CA LYS A 258 -6.10 39.84 -20.52
C LYS A 258 -7.13 40.96 -20.55
N ASP A 259 -7.91 41.09 -19.50
CA ASP A 259 -8.94 42.12 -19.30
C ASP A 259 -9.93 42.20 -20.47
N SER A 260 -10.62 41.10 -20.81
CA SER A 260 -11.50 41.03 -21.99
C SER A 260 -12.81 40.29 -21.72
N LEU A 261 -13.82 40.53 -22.57
CA LEU A 261 -15.11 39.84 -22.57
C LEU A 261 -15.17 38.87 -23.76
N ILE A 262 -15.10 37.56 -23.49
CA ILE A 262 -15.05 36.51 -24.52
C ILE A 262 -16.31 35.68 -24.49
N TYR A 263 -16.91 35.43 -25.67
CA TYR A 263 -18.02 34.53 -25.88
C TYR A 263 -17.71 33.54 -27.01
N ILE A 264 -17.84 32.25 -26.74
CA ILE A 264 -17.57 31.16 -27.70
C ILE A 264 -18.80 30.25 -27.79
N TYR A 265 -19.37 30.07 -28.98
CA TYR A 265 -20.57 29.26 -29.20
C TYR A 265 -20.33 28.18 -30.26
N GLY A 266 -20.67 26.92 -29.97
CA GLY A 266 -20.73 25.86 -30.98
C GLY A 266 -19.40 25.53 -31.66
N CYS A 267 -18.26 25.81 -31.01
CA CYS A 267 -16.93 25.68 -31.62
C CYS A 267 -16.28 24.33 -31.34
N GLU A 268 -15.32 23.95 -32.18
CA GLU A 268 -14.49 22.75 -31.99
C GLU A 268 -13.01 23.10 -31.84
N PHE A 269 -12.36 22.55 -30.82
CA PHE A 269 -10.95 22.76 -30.52
C PHE A 269 -10.20 21.43 -30.58
N LYS A 270 -9.18 21.31 -31.44
CA LYS A 270 -8.44 20.05 -31.64
C LYS A 270 -6.93 20.21 -31.56
N ASN A 271 -6.25 19.31 -30.84
CA ASN A 271 -4.79 19.16 -30.88
C ASN A 271 -4.02 20.45 -30.53
N ASN A 272 -4.47 21.17 -29.51
CA ASN A 272 -3.85 22.44 -29.12
C ASN A 272 -2.93 22.25 -27.89
N TYR A 273 -1.70 22.74 -27.98
CA TYR A 273 -0.68 22.56 -26.93
C TYR A 273 0.02 23.86 -26.55
N ALA A 274 0.08 24.15 -25.26
CA ALA A 274 0.86 25.26 -24.71
C ALA A 274 1.97 24.77 -23.77
N HIS A 275 3.17 25.34 -23.84
CA HIS A 275 4.20 25.12 -22.82
C HIS A 275 3.93 25.91 -21.53
N GLY A 276 3.17 27.01 -21.59
CA GLY A 276 2.78 27.82 -20.43
C GLY A 276 1.49 27.33 -19.77
N LEU A 277 0.77 28.27 -19.17
CA LEU A 277 -0.51 28.06 -18.50
C LEU A 277 -1.66 28.06 -19.51
N GLY A 278 -2.66 27.19 -19.34
CA GLY A 278 -3.82 27.13 -20.24
C GLY A 278 -3.46 26.54 -21.60
N GLY A 279 -3.76 25.27 -21.88
CA GLY A 279 -3.43 24.68 -23.18
C GLY A 279 -4.22 25.29 -24.31
N CYS A 280 -5.54 25.38 -24.15
CA CYS A 280 -6.38 26.14 -25.07
C CYS A 280 -6.52 27.59 -24.63
N PHE A 281 -6.96 27.79 -23.39
CA PHE A 281 -7.44 29.07 -22.91
C PHE A 281 -6.66 29.54 -21.69
N PHE A 282 -6.12 30.75 -21.79
CA PHE A 282 -5.56 31.49 -20.68
C PHE A 282 -6.33 32.80 -20.54
N SER A 283 -7.01 32.99 -19.41
CA SER A 283 -7.75 34.21 -19.09
C SER A 283 -7.25 34.77 -17.77
N ASP A 284 -6.63 35.95 -17.81
CA ASP A 284 -6.23 36.70 -16.62
C ASP A 284 -7.01 38.02 -16.60
N GLU A 285 -7.91 38.18 -15.63
CA GLU A 285 -8.76 39.37 -15.47
C GLU A 285 -9.78 39.49 -16.64
N GLY A 286 -11.09 39.40 -16.41
CA GLY A 286 -12.09 39.48 -17.48
C GLY A 286 -13.16 38.38 -17.43
N PHE A 287 -14.12 38.44 -18.35
CA PHE A 287 -15.19 37.47 -18.49
C PHE A 287 -14.92 36.50 -19.65
N PHE A 288 -15.09 35.20 -19.41
CA PHE A 288 -14.95 34.17 -20.43
C PHE A 288 -16.16 33.22 -20.44
N GLY A 289 -16.92 33.19 -21.53
CA GLY A 289 -18.06 32.29 -21.72
C GLY A 289 -17.81 31.31 -22.86
N ILE A 290 -18.02 30.01 -22.63
CA ILE A 290 -17.98 28.97 -23.67
C ILE A 290 -19.24 28.09 -23.59
N TYR A 291 -19.87 27.90 -24.74
CA TYR A 291 -21.18 27.27 -24.88
C TYR A 291 -21.16 26.22 -25.99
N ASP A 292 -21.79 25.08 -25.76
CA ASP A 292 -22.07 24.04 -26.77
C ASP A 292 -20.85 23.59 -27.59
N SER A 293 -19.67 23.57 -26.97
CA SER A 293 -18.39 23.40 -27.67
C SER A 293 -17.71 22.06 -27.36
N ILE A 294 -16.84 21.60 -28.27
CA ILE A 294 -16.09 20.35 -28.14
C ILE A 294 -14.59 20.65 -28.11
N ILE A 295 -13.87 20.06 -27.16
CA ILE A 295 -12.42 20.18 -27.03
C ILE A 295 -11.83 18.77 -27.07
N SER A 296 -10.82 18.54 -27.88
CA SER A 296 -10.18 17.23 -28.01
C SER A 296 -8.67 17.32 -28.11
N ASN A 297 -8.00 16.41 -27.39
CA ASN A 297 -6.54 16.27 -27.38
C ASN A 297 -5.78 17.60 -27.18
N SER A 298 -6.26 18.45 -26.27
CA SER A 298 -5.65 19.74 -25.95
C SER A 298 -5.11 19.78 -24.52
N THR A 299 -3.87 20.22 -24.34
CA THR A 299 -3.22 20.19 -23.01
C THR A 299 -2.12 21.25 -22.87
N SER A 300 -1.55 21.37 -21.68
CA SER A 300 -0.41 22.25 -21.42
C SER A 300 0.67 21.59 -20.57
N TYR A 301 1.90 22.10 -20.67
CA TYR A 301 3.02 21.65 -19.85
C TYR A 301 2.93 22.17 -18.39
N MET A 302 2.41 23.39 -18.17
CA MET A 302 2.19 23.94 -16.83
C MET A 302 0.75 23.70 -16.36
N ASN A 303 0.23 24.53 -15.44
CA ASN A 303 -1.12 24.40 -14.90
C ASN A 303 -2.20 24.77 -15.92
N GLY A 304 -3.39 24.19 -15.77
CA GLY A 304 -4.51 24.48 -16.66
C GLY A 304 -4.29 23.83 -18.02
N GLY A 305 -4.49 22.51 -18.11
CA GLY A 305 -4.26 21.80 -19.36
C GLY A 305 -5.21 22.28 -20.47
N VAL A 306 -6.48 22.54 -20.17
CA VAL A 306 -7.40 23.17 -21.15
C VAL A 306 -7.64 24.63 -20.81
N PHE A 307 -8.06 24.92 -19.58
CA PHE A 307 -8.37 26.25 -19.10
C PHE A 307 -7.45 26.65 -17.95
N HIS A 308 -6.93 27.87 -18.02
CA HIS A 308 -6.36 28.57 -16.88
C HIS A 308 -7.09 29.88 -16.65
N VAL A 309 -7.68 30.05 -15.47
CA VAL A 309 -8.44 31.24 -15.09
C VAL A 309 -7.82 31.87 -13.85
N SER A 310 -7.49 33.15 -13.94
CA SER A 310 -6.94 33.93 -12.85
C SER A 310 -7.65 35.29 -12.78
N ASN A 311 -7.87 35.78 -11.57
CA ASN A 311 -8.30 37.16 -11.34
C ASN A 311 -7.52 37.75 -10.17
N LYS A 312 -6.60 38.67 -10.46
CA LYS A 312 -5.75 39.34 -9.46
C LYS A 312 -6.37 40.63 -8.91
N LEU A 313 -7.41 41.16 -9.55
CA LEU A 313 -7.96 42.46 -9.19
C LEU A 313 -8.59 42.40 -7.79
N GLU A 314 -8.09 43.22 -6.88
CA GLU A 314 -8.57 43.23 -5.50
C GLU A 314 -9.98 43.79 -5.35
N TYR A 315 -10.39 44.64 -6.30
CA TYR A 315 -11.51 45.58 -6.17
C TYR A 315 -12.86 45.07 -6.69
N TYR A 316 -12.88 43.96 -7.46
CA TYR A 316 -14.14 43.43 -7.98
C TYR A 316 -14.85 42.57 -6.93
N ALA A 317 -16.10 42.90 -6.65
CA ALA A 317 -16.97 42.16 -5.74
C ALA A 317 -17.14 40.70 -6.24
N PHE A 318 -17.04 39.76 -5.32
CA PHE A 318 -17.06 38.30 -5.54
C PHE A 318 -18.35 37.73 -6.18
N ASP A 319 -19.28 38.57 -6.62
CA ASP A 319 -20.66 38.16 -6.91
C ASP A 319 -20.95 37.86 -8.39
N SER A 320 -20.07 38.24 -9.32
CA SER A 320 -20.20 37.84 -10.73
C SER A 320 -19.19 36.74 -11.07
N ALA A 321 -19.68 35.62 -11.63
CA ALA A 321 -18.80 34.62 -12.23
C ALA A 321 -18.01 35.27 -13.36
N ASN A 322 -16.70 35.15 -13.31
CA ASN A 322 -15.82 35.67 -14.37
C ASN A 322 -15.64 34.64 -15.49
N THR A 323 -16.13 33.42 -15.32
CA THR A 323 -16.06 32.39 -16.36
C THR A 323 -17.28 31.49 -16.30
N GLU A 324 -17.90 31.25 -17.45
CA GLU A 324 -19.05 30.36 -17.63
C GLU A 324 -18.74 29.27 -18.67
N ILE A 325 -18.97 28.01 -18.29
CA ILE A 325 -18.76 26.83 -19.14
C ILE A 325 -20.07 26.06 -19.20
N VAL A 326 -20.75 26.08 -20.35
CA VAL A 326 -22.09 25.52 -20.51
C VAL A 326 -22.10 24.49 -21.64
N ASN A 327 -22.46 23.26 -21.32
CA ASN A 327 -22.59 22.16 -22.30
C ASN A 327 -21.32 21.93 -23.12
N VAL A 328 -20.18 21.77 -22.45
CA VAL A 328 -18.88 21.53 -23.09
C VAL A 328 -18.48 20.06 -22.96
N SER A 329 -17.94 19.49 -24.04
CA SER A 329 -17.38 18.14 -24.04
C SER A 329 -15.87 18.19 -24.23
N ILE A 330 -15.11 17.59 -23.32
CA ILE A 330 -13.65 17.45 -23.41
C ILE A 330 -13.30 15.97 -23.51
N LYS A 331 -12.63 15.57 -24.59
CA LYS A 331 -12.32 14.16 -24.87
C LYS A 331 -10.88 13.92 -25.31
N ASP A 332 -10.42 12.69 -25.13
CA ASP A 332 -9.18 12.18 -25.71
C ASP A 332 -7.94 13.00 -25.29
N ILE A 333 -7.88 13.42 -24.02
CA ILE A 333 -6.73 14.16 -23.47
C ILE A 333 -5.64 13.15 -23.12
N ILE A 334 -4.52 13.19 -23.84
CA ILE A 334 -3.36 12.34 -23.60
C ILE A 334 -2.19 13.20 -23.13
N LYS A 335 -1.80 13.05 -21.86
CA LYS A 335 -0.67 13.76 -21.25
C LYS A 335 0.40 12.77 -20.80
N GLU A 336 1.28 12.37 -21.71
CA GLU A 336 2.36 11.42 -21.40
C GLU A 336 3.64 12.09 -20.91
N ILE A 337 3.85 13.35 -21.27
CA ILE A 337 5.08 14.09 -20.95
C ILE A 337 5.06 14.51 -19.48
N PRO A 338 6.09 14.16 -18.68
CA PRO A 338 6.25 14.63 -17.31
C PRO A 338 6.01 16.14 -17.20
N SER A 339 5.03 16.53 -16.40
CA SER A 339 4.62 17.91 -16.24
C SER A 339 4.50 18.24 -14.76
N VAL A 340 5.04 19.39 -14.37
CA VAL A 340 4.91 19.90 -12.98
C VAL A 340 3.50 20.44 -12.74
N GLY A 341 2.76 20.76 -13.81
CA GLY A 341 1.49 21.44 -13.67
C GLY A 341 0.33 20.60 -13.16
N THR A 342 -0.60 21.25 -12.45
CA THR A 342 -1.88 20.69 -11.97
C THR A 342 -3.07 21.21 -12.78
N GLY A 343 -4.23 20.55 -12.67
CA GLY A 343 -5.45 21.00 -13.33
C GLY A 343 -5.41 20.81 -14.85
N ILE A 344 -5.29 19.56 -15.33
CA ILE A 344 -5.25 19.22 -16.76
C ILE A 344 -6.51 19.71 -17.49
N ILE A 345 -7.64 19.83 -16.80
CA ILE A 345 -8.85 20.39 -17.41
C ILE A 345 -8.94 21.87 -17.04
N ILE A 346 -9.01 22.19 -15.75
CA ILE A 346 -9.13 23.59 -15.30
C ILE A 346 -8.17 23.84 -14.14
N SER A 347 -7.44 24.95 -14.20
CA SER A 347 -6.72 25.55 -13.08
C SER A 347 -7.31 26.92 -12.77
N ILE A 348 -7.74 27.14 -11.54
CA ILE A 348 -8.36 28.38 -11.06
C ILE A 348 -7.51 28.95 -9.93
N ASN A 349 -7.02 30.17 -10.11
CA ASN A 349 -6.14 30.82 -9.15
C ASN A 349 -6.74 32.17 -8.68
N ASN A 350 -6.20 32.67 -7.57
CA ASN A 350 -6.52 33.99 -7.02
C ASN A 350 -8.00 34.11 -6.64
N LYS A 351 -8.71 35.19 -7.02
CA LYS A 351 -10.14 35.42 -6.71
C LYS A 351 -11.07 35.03 -7.87
N ALA A 352 -10.61 34.18 -8.79
CA ALA A 352 -11.43 33.80 -9.94
C ALA A 352 -12.60 32.91 -9.54
N MET A 353 -13.76 33.14 -10.17
CA MET A 353 -14.97 32.32 -10.04
C MET A 353 -15.33 31.71 -11.39
N VAL A 354 -15.49 30.38 -11.42
CA VAL A 354 -15.89 29.61 -12.61
C VAL A 354 -17.21 28.89 -12.34
N ARG A 355 -18.20 29.09 -13.21
CA ARG A 355 -19.49 28.40 -13.18
C ARG A 355 -19.57 27.39 -14.33
N ILE A 356 -19.94 26.16 -14.03
CA ILE A 356 -20.01 25.03 -14.97
C ILE A 356 -21.40 24.41 -14.90
N GLU A 357 -22.21 24.53 -15.95
CA GLU A 357 -23.58 23.98 -15.94
C GLU A 357 -23.66 22.54 -16.45
N LYS A 358 -22.83 22.16 -17.43
CA LYS A 358 -22.73 20.79 -17.97
C LYS A 358 -21.35 20.56 -18.58
N LEU A 359 -20.59 19.63 -18.03
CA LEU A 359 -19.25 19.29 -18.51
C LEU A 359 -19.08 17.78 -18.64
N TYR A 360 -18.75 17.33 -19.84
CA TYR A 360 -18.53 15.92 -20.15
C TYR A 360 -17.05 15.67 -20.40
N LEU A 361 -16.44 14.80 -19.59
CA LEU A 361 -15.03 14.42 -19.67
C LEU A 361 -14.94 12.94 -20.05
N ASN A 362 -14.23 12.62 -21.14
CA ASN A 362 -14.10 11.24 -21.61
C ASN A 362 -12.68 10.89 -22.09
N ASN A 363 -12.20 9.70 -21.74
CA ASN A 363 -10.92 9.16 -22.21
C ASN A 363 -9.73 10.07 -21.88
N ILE A 364 -9.50 10.31 -20.58
CA ILE A 364 -8.37 11.10 -20.09
C ILE A 364 -7.26 10.15 -19.65
N LYS A 365 -6.06 10.31 -20.21
CA LYS A 365 -4.90 9.46 -19.93
C LYS A 365 -3.69 10.29 -19.55
N CYS A 366 -3.09 9.95 -18.43
CA CYS A 366 -1.90 10.60 -17.91
C CYS A 366 -0.76 9.61 -17.70
N GLY A 367 0.44 10.01 -18.14
CA GLY A 367 1.67 9.25 -17.98
C GLY A 367 2.19 9.26 -16.54
N ARG A 368 3.24 8.47 -16.30
CA ARG A 368 3.97 8.51 -15.02
C ARG A 368 4.66 9.86 -14.84
N ASN A 369 4.79 10.32 -13.60
CA ASN A 369 5.41 11.61 -13.24
C ASN A 369 4.71 12.84 -13.85
N THR A 370 3.42 12.71 -14.21
CA THR A 370 2.60 13.84 -14.65
C THR A 370 1.64 14.24 -13.54
N GLY A 371 1.57 15.54 -13.23
CA GLY A 371 0.46 16.08 -12.43
C GLY A 371 -0.84 15.87 -13.21
N CYS A 372 -1.73 15.02 -12.71
CA CYS A 372 -2.96 14.62 -13.41
C CYS A 372 -4.23 14.93 -12.64
N THR A 373 -4.18 15.94 -11.77
CA THR A 373 -5.39 16.55 -11.23
C THR A 373 -6.22 17.16 -12.38
N LEU A 374 -7.50 16.85 -12.49
CA LEU A 374 -8.40 17.46 -13.49
C LEU A 374 -8.71 18.93 -13.16
N PHE A 375 -9.13 19.19 -11.92
CA PHE A 375 -9.49 20.52 -11.41
C PHE A 375 -8.56 20.93 -10.27
N SER A 376 -7.87 22.05 -10.45
CA SER A 376 -6.92 22.59 -9.48
C SER A 376 -7.39 23.97 -9.03
N LEU A 377 -7.53 24.17 -7.72
CA LEU A 377 -7.99 25.42 -7.12
C LEU A 377 -6.99 25.91 -6.08
N ALA A 378 -6.59 27.17 -6.20
CA ALA A 378 -5.68 27.82 -5.26
C ALA A 378 -6.22 29.17 -4.74
N HIS A 379 -5.69 29.65 -3.61
CA HIS A 379 -6.01 30.95 -3.01
C HIS A 379 -7.48 31.11 -2.61
N ARG A 380 -8.21 32.09 -3.16
CA ARG A 380 -9.63 32.37 -2.87
C ARG A 380 -10.51 32.08 -4.08
N SER A 381 -10.12 31.08 -4.87
CA SER A 381 -10.81 30.70 -6.09
C SER A 381 -12.12 30.00 -5.76
N ARG A 382 -13.11 30.13 -6.65
CA ARG A 382 -14.42 29.48 -6.51
C ARG A 382 -14.77 28.73 -7.78
N VAL A 383 -15.25 27.50 -7.64
CA VAL A 383 -15.88 26.75 -8.73
C VAL A 383 -17.25 26.23 -8.31
N GLU A 384 -18.21 26.36 -9.20
CA GLU A 384 -19.57 25.84 -9.05
C GLU A 384 -19.90 24.95 -10.24
N ILE A 385 -20.25 23.69 -9.98
CA ILE A 385 -20.45 22.68 -11.01
C ILE A 385 -21.81 22.01 -10.81
N TYR A 386 -22.72 22.15 -11.77
CA TYR A 386 -24.08 21.63 -11.63
C TYR A 386 -24.29 20.25 -12.26
N ASP A 387 -23.52 19.87 -13.28
CA ASP A 387 -23.56 18.55 -13.90
C ASP A 387 -22.18 18.20 -14.47
N LEU A 388 -21.46 17.31 -13.78
CA LEU A 388 -20.15 16.82 -14.21
C LEU A 388 -20.21 15.32 -14.51
N LYS A 389 -19.91 14.93 -15.75
CA LYS A 389 -19.79 13.52 -16.11
C LYS A 389 -18.37 13.21 -16.52
N VAL A 390 -17.81 12.17 -15.93
CA VAL A 390 -16.42 11.77 -16.11
C VAL A 390 -16.37 10.27 -16.37
N ASN A 391 -15.82 9.88 -17.51
CA ASN A 391 -15.72 8.49 -17.90
C ASN A 391 -14.32 8.16 -18.42
N ASN A 392 -13.83 6.97 -18.06
CA ASN A 392 -12.60 6.38 -18.60
C ASN A 392 -11.36 7.27 -18.32
N ILE A 393 -10.96 7.34 -17.05
CA ILE A 393 -9.75 8.06 -16.62
C ILE A 393 -8.66 7.06 -16.25
N PHE A 394 -7.45 7.29 -16.75
CA PHE A 394 -6.27 6.54 -16.36
C PHE A 394 -5.16 7.50 -15.89
N SER A 395 -4.67 7.33 -14.67
CA SER A 395 -3.73 8.27 -14.05
C SER A 395 -2.73 7.62 -13.08
N TYR A 396 -1.54 8.23 -12.99
CA TYR A 396 -0.52 7.94 -11.98
C TYR A 396 -0.36 9.10 -10.96
N SER A 397 -1.35 10.01 -10.86
CA SER A 397 -1.27 11.20 -9.99
C SER A 397 -1.06 10.83 -8.53
N GLN A 398 -0.14 11.51 -7.85
CA GLN A 398 0.08 11.36 -6.40
C GLN A 398 -0.79 12.30 -5.56
N THR A 399 -1.56 13.18 -6.18
CA THR A 399 -2.48 14.13 -5.53
C THR A 399 -3.94 13.74 -5.80
N GLY A 400 -4.88 14.65 -5.53
CA GLY A 400 -6.27 14.51 -5.95
C GLY A 400 -6.41 14.39 -7.46
N LEU A 401 -6.90 13.24 -7.95
CA LEU A 401 -7.09 12.97 -9.37
C LEU A 401 -8.16 13.88 -9.98
N LEU A 402 -9.34 13.97 -9.36
CA LEU A 402 -10.43 14.81 -9.83
C LEU A 402 -10.24 16.25 -9.37
N PHE A 403 -10.08 16.46 -8.06
CA PHE A 403 -10.01 17.79 -7.46
C PHE A 403 -8.82 17.92 -6.52
N TYR A 404 -8.11 19.04 -6.64
CA TYR A 404 -7.05 19.44 -5.73
C TYR A 404 -7.24 20.89 -5.30
N LEU A 405 -7.57 21.09 -4.03
CA LEU A 405 -7.72 22.40 -3.39
C LEU A 405 -6.52 22.62 -2.47
N PHE A 406 -5.73 23.67 -2.71
CA PHE A 406 -4.50 23.91 -1.96
C PHE A 406 -4.18 25.40 -1.83
N ASP A 407 -3.13 25.71 -1.04
CA ASP A 407 -2.53 27.04 -0.92
C ASP A 407 -3.55 28.15 -0.59
N ALA A 408 -4.23 28.05 0.55
CA ALA A 408 -4.86 29.24 1.10
C ALA A 408 -3.77 30.21 1.53
N VAL A 409 -3.89 31.48 1.12
CA VAL A 409 -2.93 32.54 1.44
C VAL A 409 -2.79 32.65 2.95
N LYS A 410 -1.69 32.11 3.49
CA LYS A 410 -1.36 32.16 4.93
C LYS A 410 -0.89 33.56 5.32
N ASN A 411 -1.82 34.51 5.39
CA ASN A 411 -1.55 35.73 6.15
C ASN A 411 -1.65 35.38 7.63
N GLU A 412 -0.48 35.25 8.27
CA GLU A 412 -0.28 34.81 9.66
C GLU A 412 -1.13 35.59 10.67
N ASP A 413 -1.57 36.80 10.33
CA ASP A 413 -2.37 37.66 11.20
C ASP A 413 -3.89 37.40 11.15
N SER A 414 -4.39 36.56 10.25
CA SER A 414 -5.83 36.33 10.04
C SER A 414 -6.35 35.02 10.65
N LEU A 415 -6.09 34.79 11.94
CA LEU A 415 -6.69 33.69 12.73
C LEU A 415 -8.21 33.81 12.95
N MET A 416 -8.86 34.82 12.36
CA MET A 416 -10.31 34.97 12.38
C MET A 416 -10.92 34.09 11.29
N LEU A 417 -11.38 32.90 11.72
CA LEU A 417 -12.11 31.85 10.99
C LEU A 417 -13.42 32.34 10.32
N ASN A 418 -13.34 33.29 9.40
CA ASN A 418 -14.50 33.61 8.56
C ASN A 418 -14.68 32.52 7.49
N ASP A 419 -15.93 32.13 7.27
CA ASP A 419 -16.33 30.98 6.45
C ASP A 419 -15.92 31.04 4.96
N ASP A 420 -15.32 32.13 4.49
CA ASP A 420 -14.96 32.36 3.09
C ASP A 420 -13.44 32.42 2.84
N TYR A 421 -12.61 31.94 3.77
CA TYR A 421 -11.17 31.84 3.55
C TYR A 421 -10.78 30.53 2.85
N GLY A 422 -9.98 30.64 1.78
CA GLY A 422 -9.48 29.51 0.98
C GLY A 422 -10.28 29.22 -0.29
N PRO A 423 -9.88 28.20 -1.08
CA PRO A 423 -10.57 27.82 -2.30
C PRO A 423 -11.92 27.16 -1.99
N LYS A 424 -12.94 27.40 -2.82
CA LYS A 424 -14.30 26.90 -2.64
C LYS A 424 -14.76 26.11 -3.87
N CYS A 425 -15.11 24.84 -3.67
CA CYS A 425 -15.63 23.97 -4.72
C CYS A 425 -17.02 23.48 -4.33
N ILE A 426 -18.02 23.76 -5.16
CA ILE A 426 -19.42 23.34 -4.98
C ILE A 426 -19.81 22.51 -6.19
N ILE A 427 -20.30 21.30 -5.95
CA ILE A 427 -20.73 20.37 -7.01
C ILE A 427 -22.15 19.86 -6.68
N ASP A 428 -23.11 20.08 -7.59
CA ASP A 428 -24.54 19.75 -7.42
C ASP A 428 -25.00 18.52 -8.24
N TYR A 429 -24.11 17.88 -8.98
CA TYR A 429 -24.27 16.52 -9.51
C TYR A 429 -22.94 16.08 -10.10
N MET A 430 -22.52 14.85 -9.83
CA MET A 430 -21.29 14.29 -10.38
C MET A 430 -21.42 12.81 -10.68
N GLU A 431 -21.10 12.39 -11.89
CA GLU A 431 -21.06 10.99 -12.30
C GLU A 431 -19.64 10.62 -12.75
N VAL A 432 -18.98 9.73 -12.02
CA VAL A 432 -17.61 9.27 -12.31
C VAL A 432 -17.63 7.76 -12.51
N THR A 433 -17.19 7.30 -13.67
CA THR A 433 -17.15 5.87 -14.03
C THR A 433 -15.81 5.48 -14.65
N ASN A 434 -15.40 4.23 -14.44
CA ASN A 434 -14.20 3.64 -15.05
C ASN A 434 -12.92 4.44 -14.76
N VAL A 435 -12.48 4.42 -13.50
CA VAL A 435 -11.29 5.16 -13.06
C VAL A 435 -10.18 4.19 -12.67
N TRP A 436 -8.99 4.39 -13.23
CA TRP A 436 -7.77 3.68 -12.88
C TRP A 436 -6.74 4.65 -12.33
N GLN A 437 -6.45 4.57 -11.02
CA GLN A 437 -5.49 5.43 -10.34
C GLN A 437 -4.33 4.60 -9.75
N LEU A 438 -3.20 4.59 -10.46
CA LEU A 438 -2.02 3.81 -10.12
C LEU A 438 -0.97 4.69 -9.45
N CYS A 439 -1.10 4.96 -8.15
CA CYS A 439 -0.14 5.81 -7.44
C CYS A 439 1.06 4.99 -6.93
N GLU A 440 2.25 5.61 -6.92
CA GLU A 440 3.43 5.08 -6.21
C GLU A 440 3.49 5.51 -4.73
N ARG A 441 2.66 6.48 -4.37
CA ARG A 441 2.53 7.09 -3.03
C ARG A 441 1.05 7.27 -2.70
N VAL A 442 0.74 7.72 -1.48
CA VAL A 442 -0.63 8.05 -1.08
C VAL A 442 -1.20 9.11 -2.03
N GLY A 443 -2.30 8.78 -2.70
CA GLY A 443 -3.11 9.68 -3.52
C GLY A 443 -4.58 9.60 -3.15
N SER A 444 -5.42 10.39 -3.81
CA SER A 444 -6.88 10.28 -3.69
C SER A 444 -7.60 10.72 -4.96
N LEU A 445 -8.91 10.49 -5.05
CA LEU A 445 -9.73 11.12 -6.09
C LEU A 445 -9.92 12.61 -5.81
N ILE A 446 -10.20 12.96 -4.56
CA ILE A 446 -10.43 14.34 -4.11
C ILE A 446 -9.45 14.65 -2.99
N TRP A 447 -8.67 15.70 -3.15
CA TRP A 447 -7.67 16.14 -2.19
C TRP A 447 -7.90 17.60 -1.81
N VAL A 448 -8.13 17.84 -0.53
CA VAL A 448 -8.46 19.15 0.03
C VAL A 448 -7.44 19.46 1.12
N GLU A 449 -6.43 20.28 0.81
CA GLU A 449 -5.49 20.78 1.82
C GLU A 449 -6.04 21.99 2.57
N ASP A 450 -6.90 22.79 1.94
CA ASP A 450 -7.57 23.90 2.59
C ASP A 450 -8.86 24.29 1.85
N GLY A 451 -9.68 25.15 2.46
CA GLY A 451 -10.89 25.70 1.87
C GLY A 451 -12.15 24.89 2.12
N VAL A 452 -13.12 24.97 1.20
CA VAL A 452 -14.45 24.37 1.35
C VAL A 452 -14.77 23.51 0.12
N PHE A 453 -15.08 22.24 0.36
CA PHE A 453 -15.51 21.30 -0.67
C PHE A 453 -16.91 20.76 -0.34
N ILE A 454 -17.89 21.09 -1.18
CA ILE A 454 -19.28 20.67 -1.06
C ILE A 454 -19.64 19.80 -2.27
N LEU A 455 -20.04 18.57 -2.01
CA LEU A 455 -20.47 17.61 -3.03
C LEU A 455 -21.87 17.11 -2.73
N SER A 456 -22.77 17.27 -3.69
CA SER A 456 -24.15 16.81 -3.63
C SER A 456 -24.44 15.91 -4.82
N ASN A 457 -25.26 14.88 -4.63
CA ASN A 457 -25.78 14.01 -5.70
C ASN A 457 -24.68 13.33 -6.55
N ALA A 458 -23.65 12.78 -5.90
CA ALA A 458 -22.55 12.12 -6.59
C ALA A 458 -22.79 10.62 -6.81
N ILE A 459 -22.36 10.10 -7.96
CA ILE A 459 -22.34 8.69 -8.34
C ILE A 459 -20.91 8.36 -8.77
N ILE A 460 -20.15 7.63 -7.94
CA ILE A 460 -18.79 7.20 -8.26
C ILE A 460 -18.77 5.67 -8.36
N LYS A 461 -18.48 5.14 -9.55
CA LYS A 461 -18.47 3.70 -9.83
C LYS A 461 -17.20 3.21 -10.51
N ASP A 462 -16.90 1.93 -10.29
CA ASP A 462 -15.86 1.18 -11.01
C ASP A 462 -14.49 1.86 -10.92
N VAL A 463 -14.05 2.11 -9.67
CA VAL A 463 -12.76 2.74 -9.37
C VAL A 463 -11.76 1.68 -8.94
N VAL A 464 -10.62 1.63 -9.61
CA VAL A 464 -9.51 0.75 -9.27
C VAL A 464 -8.28 1.60 -8.97
N GLY A 465 -7.62 1.35 -7.84
CA GLY A 465 -6.36 2.03 -7.55
C GLY A 465 -5.38 1.29 -6.67
N ILE A 466 -4.17 1.84 -6.60
CA ILE A 466 -3.07 1.37 -5.74
C ILE A 466 -2.58 2.58 -4.97
N PHE A 467 -2.49 2.48 -3.63
CA PHE A 467 -2.14 3.60 -2.75
C PHE A 467 -3.06 4.82 -2.89
N SER A 468 -4.35 4.63 -3.20
CA SER A 468 -5.30 5.74 -3.39
C SER A 468 -6.55 5.60 -2.54
N GLY A 469 -7.04 6.72 -1.97
CA GLY A 469 -8.35 6.84 -1.34
C GLY A 469 -9.37 7.58 -2.21
N ILE A 470 -10.59 7.79 -1.70
CA ILE A 470 -11.57 8.64 -2.38
C ILE A 470 -11.37 10.08 -1.95
N PHE A 471 -11.34 10.32 -0.64
CA PHE A 471 -11.15 11.65 -0.08
C PHE A 471 -9.90 11.71 0.78
N TYR A 472 -9.14 12.78 0.59
CA TYR A 472 -8.02 13.14 1.44
C TYR A 472 -8.19 14.59 1.86
N ASN A 473 -8.32 14.82 3.14
CA ASN A 473 -8.39 16.14 3.73
C ASN A 473 -7.23 16.36 4.70
N TYR A 474 -6.61 17.50 4.52
CA TYR A 474 -5.49 17.98 5.30
C TYR A 474 -5.78 19.42 5.77
N PHE A 475 -5.08 19.87 6.83
CA PHE A 475 -5.26 21.18 7.49
C PHE A 475 -6.73 21.65 7.67
N SER A 476 -7.07 22.90 7.40
CA SER A 476 -8.38 23.49 7.74
C SER A 476 -9.52 23.16 6.78
N GLY A 477 -9.32 22.25 5.82
CA GLY A 477 -10.31 21.93 4.80
C GLY A 477 -11.65 21.48 5.39
N ARG A 478 -12.76 22.03 4.90
CA ARG A 478 -14.12 21.62 5.29
C ARG A 478 -14.76 20.82 4.16
N ILE A 479 -15.26 19.64 4.49
CA ILE A 479 -15.88 18.74 3.51
C ILE A 479 -17.34 18.50 3.90
N SER A 480 -18.23 18.66 2.94
CA SER A 480 -19.64 18.28 3.07
C SER A 480 -20.04 17.42 1.87
N ILE A 481 -20.43 16.18 2.12
CA ILE A 481 -20.89 15.23 1.10
C ILE A 481 -22.33 14.87 1.40
N THR A 482 -23.23 15.04 0.42
CA THR A 482 -24.66 14.75 0.57
C THR A 482 -25.20 13.90 -0.58
N ASN A 483 -26.17 13.02 -0.29
CA ASN A 483 -26.93 12.24 -1.29
C ASN A 483 -26.07 11.50 -2.32
N SER A 484 -25.02 10.80 -1.87
CA SER A 484 -23.99 10.25 -2.77
C SER A 484 -23.88 8.73 -2.72
N LEU A 485 -23.59 8.11 -3.87
CA LEU A 485 -23.43 6.67 -4.08
C LEU A 485 -21.99 6.35 -4.53
N PHE A 486 -21.33 5.44 -3.81
CA PHE A 486 -20.01 4.89 -4.12
C PHE A 486 -20.14 3.38 -4.35
N GLU A 487 -19.82 2.88 -5.54
CA GLU A 487 -20.07 1.49 -5.92
C GLU A 487 -18.87 0.84 -6.65
N ASN A 488 -18.56 -0.42 -6.36
CA ASN A 488 -17.52 -1.20 -7.04
C ASN A 488 -16.14 -0.52 -7.00
N ILE A 489 -15.65 -0.22 -5.80
CA ILE A 489 -14.38 0.46 -5.59
C ILE A 489 -13.36 -0.53 -5.03
N SER A 490 -12.19 -0.61 -5.65
CA SER A 490 -11.12 -1.55 -5.27
C SER A 490 -9.77 -0.84 -5.17
N PHE A 491 -9.24 -0.71 -3.96
CA PHE A 491 -7.93 -0.13 -3.71
C PHE A 491 -7.00 -1.14 -3.04
N LYS A 492 -5.87 -1.47 -3.66
CA LYS A 492 -4.99 -2.51 -3.09
C LYS A 492 -4.45 -2.16 -1.70
N GLN A 493 -4.11 -0.90 -1.47
CA GLN A 493 -3.60 -0.38 -0.20
C GLN A 493 -4.02 1.08 -0.08
N VAL A 494 -4.47 1.51 1.09
CA VAL A 494 -4.94 2.88 1.36
C VAL A 494 -4.49 3.36 2.73
N GLU A 495 -4.25 4.67 2.87
CA GLU A 495 -4.16 5.29 4.21
C GLU A 495 -5.54 5.39 4.86
N GLY A 496 -6.58 5.54 4.03
CA GLY A 496 -7.99 5.45 4.36
C GLY A 496 -8.82 5.71 3.11
N ILE A 497 -10.06 5.21 3.05
CA ILE A 497 -10.97 5.52 1.94
C ILE A 497 -11.41 6.98 2.03
N PHE A 498 -11.71 7.40 3.27
CA PHE A 498 -11.97 8.77 3.65
C PHE A 498 -10.97 9.20 4.71
N VAL A 499 -9.99 10.03 4.35
CA VAL A 499 -8.99 10.55 5.28
C VAL A 499 -9.35 11.99 5.62
N PHE A 500 -9.64 12.26 6.89
CA PHE A 500 -9.96 13.57 7.44
C PHE A 500 -8.99 13.91 8.55
N SER A 501 -7.80 14.40 8.21
CA SER A 501 -6.74 14.67 9.19
C SER A 501 -7.08 15.85 10.09
N TYR A 502 -7.77 16.84 9.52
CA TYR A 502 -8.13 18.08 10.19
C TYR A 502 -9.44 18.62 9.56
N GLY A 503 -10.04 19.67 10.14
CA GLY A 503 -11.27 20.29 9.63
C GLY A 503 -12.59 19.58 9.97
N ASN A 504 -13.69 20.32 9.85
CA ASN A 504 -15.05 19.80 10.08
C ASN A 504 -15.54 19.04 8.85
N THR A 505 -16.02 17.82 9.05
CA THR A 505 -16.52 16.97 7.97
C THR A 505 -17.98 16.58 8.21
N LYS A 506 -18.81 16.68 7.17
CA LYS A 506 -20.22 16.26 7.17
C LYS A 506 -20.47 15.24 6.06
N LEU A 507 -20.96 14.07 6.43
CA LEU A 507 -21.35 12.99 5.53
C LEU A 507 -22.85 12.70 5.73
N TYR A 508 -23.70 13.05 4.76
CA TYR A 508 -25.16 12.95 4.88
C TYR A 508 -25.76 12.10 3.76
N ASN A 509 -26.56 11.09 4.09
CA ASN A 509 -27.26 10.25 3.11
C ASN A 509 -26.30 9.67 2.06
N ILE A 510 -25.30 8.91 2.52
CA ILE A 510 -24.28 8.29 1.66
C ILE A 510 -24.53 6.79 1.58
N THR A 511 -24.41 6.21 0.39
CA THR A 511 -24.43 4.76 0.18
C THR A 511 -23.09 4.28 -0.37
N VAL A 512 -22.48 3.26 0.25
CA VAL A 512 -21.23 2.64 -0.19
C VAL A 512 -21.43 1.14 -0.35
N ASN A 513 -21.26 0.63 -1.57
CA ASN A 513 -21.48 -0.77 -1.91
C ASN A 513 -20.26 -1.38 -2.62
N ASN A 514 -19.93 -2.64 -2.33
CA ASN A 514 -18.89 -3.41 -3.01
C ASN A 514 -17.51 -2.71 -2.98
N LEU A 515 -16.99 -2.50 -1.78
CA LEU A 515 -15.70 -1.85 -1.55
C LEU A 515 -14.65 -2.89 -1.13
N ASN A 516 -13.47 -2.88 -1.74
CA ASN A 516 -12.38 -3.78 -1.39
C ASN A 516 -11.07 -3.01 -1.19
N TYR A 517 -10.49 -3.06 0.01
CA TYR A 517 -9.28 -2.31 0.36
C TYR A 517 -8.48 -2.87 1.54
N GLU A 518 -7.20 -2.50 1.60
CA GLU A 518 -6.32 -2.71 2.76
C GLU A 518 -5.99 -1.37 3.43
N GLY A 519 -6.53 -1.13 4.62
CA GLY A 519 -6.46 0.11 5.38
C GLY A 519 -7.78 0.41 6.11
N PRO A 520 -7.95 1.59 6.71
CA PRO A 520 -9.20 1.97 7.38
C PRO A 520 -10.26 2.51 6.41
N PHE A 521 -11.56 2.32 6.70
CA PHE A 521 -12.62 2.96 5.91
C PHE A 521 -12.55 4.47 6.07
N LEU A 522 -12.60 4.95 7.32
CA LEU A 522 -12.47 6.34 7.66
C LEU A 522 -11.28 6.53 8.59
N LYS A 523 -10.36 7.42 8.23
CA LYS A 523 -9.27 7.87 9.07
C LYS A 523 -9.56 9.29 9.54
N ALA A 524 -9.94 9.42 10.80
CA ALA A 524 -10.16 10.68 11.47
C ALA A 524 -8.85 11.24 12.03
N GLY A 525 -8.77 12.55 12.16
CA GLY A 525 -7.73 13.26 12.90
C GLY A 525 -8.36 14.14 13.98
N LYS A 526 -7.75 15.29 14.28
CA LYS A 526 -8.35 16.25 15.23
C LYS A 526 -9.64 16.82 14.60
N TYR A 527 -10.66 17.22 15.35
CA TYR A 527 -11.95 17.82 14.91
C TYR A 527 -13.19 16.90 14.85
N GLU A 528 -14.33 17.53 14.52
CA GLU A 528 -15.67 16.98 14.52
C GLU A 528 -16.03 16.36 13.16
N ILE A 529 -16.39 15.08 13.17
CA ILE A 529 -16.85 14.34 12.01
C ILE A 529 -18.30 13.95 12.28
N ASN A 530 -19.22 14.47 11.47
CA ASN A 530 -20.65 14.18 11.56
C ASN A 530 -21.07 13.28 10.39
N ILE A 531 -21.59 12.10 10.72
CA ILE A 531 -22.05 11.08 9.78
C ILE A 531 -23.52 10.81 10.07
N GLU A 532 -24.39 11.00 9.08
CA GLU A 532 -25.83 10.77 9.21
C GLU A 532 -26.39 10.06 7.99
N ASN A 533 -27.26 9.07 8.19
CA ASN A 533 -27.90 8.31 7.12
C ASN A 533 -26.90 7.59 6.19
N LEU A 534 -25.80 7.06 6.74
CA LEU A 534 -24.80 6.29 5.98
C LEU A 534 -25.24 4.83 5.83
N LYS A 535 -25.18 4.27 4.62
CA LYS A 535 -25.44 2.85 4.32
C LYS A 535 -24.20 2.22 3.71
N ILE A 536 -23.65 1.20 4.34
CA ILE A 536 -22.46 0.47 3.88
C ILE A 536 -22.82 -1.00 3.69
N SER A 537 -22.46 -1.58 2.54
CA SER A 537 -22.62 -3.02 2.28
C SER A 537 -21.47 -3.64 1.49
N ASN A 538 -21.20 -4.92 1.75
CA ASN A 538 -20.23 -5.76 1.03
C ASN A 538 -18.80 -5.18 1.03
N ILE A 539 -18.19 -5.05 2.21
CA ILE A 539 -16.87 -4.44 2.38
C ILE A 539 -15.81 -5.51 2.66
N ASN A 540 -14.75 -5.56 1.85
CA ASN A 540 -13.65 -6.54 1.93
C ASN A 540 -14.12 -8.00 1.87
N LYS A 541 -15.32 -8.22 1.30
CA LYS A 541 -15.94 -9.51 1.13
C LYS A 541 -15.06 -10.42 0.29
N CYS A 542 -14.94 -11.69 0.69
CA CYS A 542 -14.23 -12.68 -0.12
C CYS A 542 -14.99 -12.88 -1.43
N TYR A 543 -14.40 -12.38 -2.53
CA TYR A 543 -15.05 -12.35 -3.83
C TYR A 543 -15.52 -13.76 -4.24
N LYS A 544 -16.83 -13.92 -4.53
CA LYS A 544 -17.50 -15.17 -4.96
C LYS A 544 -17.61 -16.31 -3.94
N LEU A 545 -17.13 -16.16 -2.70
CA LEU A 545 -17.32 -17.19 -1.67
C LEU A 545 -18.62 -16.95 -0.91
N ASP A 546 -19.28 -18.04 -0.53
CA ASP A 546 -20.33 -17.98 0.49
C ASP A 546 -19.74 -17.53 1.84
N ARG A 547 -20.62 -17.15 2.76
CA ARG A 547 -20.25 -16.59 4.06
C ARG A 547 -19.33 -17.51 4.85
N GLU A 548 -19.61 -18.81 4.87
CA GLU A 548 -18.84 -19.79 5.65
C GLU A 548 -17.46 -20.03 5.03
N SER A 549 -17.40 -20.17 3.70
CA SER A 549 -16.15 -20.29 2.95
C SER A 549 -15.28 -19.03 3.12
N CYS A 550 -15.88 -17.84 3.14
CA CYS A 550 -15.18 -16.59 3.40
C CYS A 550 -14.62 -16.55 4.82
N PHE A 551 -15.38 -16.98 5.82
CA PHE A 551 -14.89 -17.07 7.20
C PHE A 551 -13.72 -18.03 7.32
N LYS A 552 -13.77 -19.22 6.68
CA LYS A 552 -12.66 -20.18 6.64
C LYS A 552 -11.42 -19.57 5.99
N GLN A 553 -11.58 -18.87 4.86
CA GLN A 553 -10.47 -18.18 4.20
C GLN A 553 -9.86 -17.10 5.10
N LYS A 554 -10.69 -16.21 5.66
CA LYS A 554 -10.23 -15.12 6.53
C LYS A 554 -9.60 -15.62 7.82
N LYS A 555 -10.08 -16.73 8.39
CA LYS A 555 -9.46 -17.39 9.56
C LYS A 555 -8.05 -17.91 9.25
N SER A 556 -7.78 -18.35 8.02
CA SER A 556 -6.46 -18.80 7.59
C SER A 556 -5.44 -17.67 7.32
N SER A 557 -5.92 -16.44 7.11
CA SER A 557 -5.10 -15.26 6.80
C SER A 557 -5.29 -14.16 7.85
N ARG A 558 -4.26 -13.88 8.67
CA ARG A 558 -4.31 -12.74 9.61
C ARG A 558 -4.68 -11.46 8.87
N GLN A 559 -5.71 -10.77 9.34
CA GLN A 559 -6.07 -9.47 8.78
C GLN A 559 -5.00 -8.44 9.16
N ASN A 560 -4.82 -7.44 8.31
CA ASN A 560 -4.00 -6.29 8.66
C ASN A 560 -4.69 -5.52 9.81
N MET A 561 -3.95 -5.14 10.85
CA MET A 561 -4.46 -4.37 11.98
C MET A 561 -5.02 -3.00 11.57
N ASP A 562 -4.60 -2.49 10.41
CA ASP A 562 -5.12 -1.25 9.83
C ASP A 562 -6.50 -1.42 9.16
N ASN A 563 -6.96 -2.67 8.93
CA ASN A 563 -8.25 -2.97 8.29
C ASN A 563 -9.42 -2.76 9.25
N VAL A 564 -9.73 -1.51 9.56
CA VAL A 564 -10.79 -1.11 10.51
C VAL A 564 -11.84 -0.21 9.86
N LEU A 565 -12.98 0.01 10.52
CA LEU A 565 -13.97 1.00 10.06
C LEU A 565 -13.49 2.43 10.35
N PHE A 566 -13.04 2.68 11.58
CA PHE A 566 -12.64 4.01 12.02
C PHE A 566 -11.24 3.97 12.63
N SER A 567 -10.31 4.73 12.06
CA SER A 567 -8.95 4.89 12.57
C SER A 567 -8.71 6.34 12.96
N ASN A 568 -7.90 6.58 13.99
CA ASN A 568 -7.45 7.92 14.36
C ASN A 568 -6.07 7.85 15.02
N ASN A 569 -5.10 8.55 14.43
CA ASN A 569 -3.74 8.64 14.97
C ASN A 569 -3.48 9.93 15.77
N LEU A 570 -4.45 10.86 15.82
CA LEU A 570 -4.33 12.17 16.46
C LEU A 570 -5.27 12.29 17.68
N TYR A 571 -4.84 13.00 18.71
CA TYR A 571 -5.62 13.19 19.93
C TYR A 571 -6.89 14.03 19.71
N ASN A 572 -7.96 13.72 20.45
CA ASN A 572 -9.20 14.50 20.56
C ASN A 572 -10.06 14.61 19.28
N SER A 573 -10.40 13.48 18.64
CA SER A 573 -11.45 13.48 17.60
C SER A 573 -12.84 13.38 18.23
N ASN A 574 -13.84 14.05 17.64
CA ASN A 574 -15.25 13.87 18.00
C ASN A 574 -15.98 13.28 16.79
N ILE A 575 -16.36 12.01 16.86
CA ILE A 575 -17.04 11.31 15.76
C ILE A 575 -18.49 11.08 16.17
N ASN A 576 -19.43 11.70 15.45
CA ASN A 576 -20.87 11.61 15.66
C ASN A 576 -21.49 10.82 14.50
N ILE A 577 -22.11 9.68 14.79
CA ILE A 577 -22.72 8.78 13.81
C ILE A 577 -24.19 8.61 14.15
N LYS A 578 -25.09 8.89 13.19
CA LYS A 578 -26.54 8.79 13.37
C LYS A 578 -27.20 8.02 12.23
N ASN A 579 -28.27 7.27 12.51
CA ASN A 579 -29.11 6.62 11.51
C ASN A 579 -28.31 5.82 10.46
N THR A 580 -27.28 5.09 10.88
CA THR A 580 -26.30 4.48 9.98
C THR A 580 -26.43 2.97 9.98
N GLN A 581 -26.39 2.34 8.80
CA GLN A 581 -26.44 0.89 8.63
C GLN A 581 -25.15 0.39 7.98
N ILE A 582 -24.47 -0.56 8.62
CA ILE A 582 -23.28 -1.24 8.10
C ILE A 582 -23.58 -2.73 8.04
N SER A 583 -23.41 -3.33 6.86
CA SER A 583 -23.67 -4.74 6.60
C SER A 583 -22.49 -5.40 5.87
N ASP A 584 -22.25 -6.69 6.14
CA ASP A 584 -21.24 -7.50 5.45
C ASP A 584 -19.84 -6.86 5.43
N PHE A 585 -19.37 -6.34 6.57
CA PHE A 585 -18.01 -5.81 6.74
C PHE A 585 -17.04 -6.92 7.20
N TYR A 586 -15.87 -7.04 6.58
CA TYR A 586 -14.85 -8.02 6.93
C TYR A 586 -13.51 -7.36 7.26
N GLY A 587 -13.17 -7.22 8.55
CA GLY A 587 -11.95 -6.54 8.97
C GLY A 587 -11.33 -7.08 10.27
N TYR A 588 -10.36 -6.35 10.80
CA TYR A 588 -9.68 -6.68 12.06
C TYR A 588 -10.53 -6.28 13.27
N SER A 589 -10.98 -5.03 13.31
CA SER A 589 -11.88 -4.46 14.32
C SER A 589 -12.73 -3.34 13.70
N GLY A 590 -13.70 -2.81 14.43
CA GLY A 590 -14.42 -1.60 14.03
C GLY A 590 -13.59 -0.33 14.24
N PHE A 591 -12.76 -0.30 15.28
CA PHE A 591 -12.05 0.91 15.67
C PHE A 591 -10.54 0.69 15.85
N TYR A 592 -9.78 1.74 15.55
CA TYR A 592 -8.37 1.93 15.90
C TYR A 592 -8.10 3.41 16.21
N LEU A 593 -8.56 3.89 17.36
CA LEU A 593 -8.51 5.30 17.75
C LEU A 593 -7.46 5.57 18.85
N SER A 594 -6.78 6.70 18.72
CA SER A 594 -5.87 7.21 19.74
C SER A 594 -6.60 7.82 20.95
N LEU A 595 -5.83 8.10 22.01
CA LEU A 595 -6.26 8.66 23.29
C LEU A 595 -7.22 9.85 23.16
N LEU A 596 -8.28 9.84 23.99
CA LEU A 596 -9.26 10.92 24.19
C LEU A 596 -10.21 11.21 23.01
N SER A 597 -10.33 10.28 22.07
CA SER A 597 -11.35 10.37 21.02
C SER A 597 -12.74 10.13 21.63
N ASN A 598 -13.74 10.95 21.28
CA ASN A 598 -15.13 10.72 21.67
C ASN A 598 -15.92 10.23 20.45
N VAL A 599 -16.46 9.03 20.52
CA VAL A 599 -17.34 8.45 19.51
C VAL A 599 -18.75 8.40 20.08
N LYS A 600 -19.71 8.92 19.34
CA LYS A 600 -21.13 8.86 19.68
C LYS A 600 -21.90 8.28 18.50
N MET A 601 -22.62 7.19 18.75
CA MET A 601 -23.41 6.44 17.77
C MET A 601 -24.87 6.38 18.25
N GLU A 602 -25.80 6.88 17.44
CA GLU A 602 -27.25 6.85 17.68
C GLU A 602 -27.96 6.16 16.51
N ASP A 603 -28.95 5.30 16.79
CA ASP A 603 -29.75 4.61 15.76
C ASP A 603 -28.85 3.88 14.73
N PHE A 604 -27.84 3.18 15.24
CA PHE A 604 -26.83 2.48 14.44
C PHE A 604 -27.18 1.00 14.27
N ILE A 605 -27.10 0.49 13.05
CA ILE A 605 -27.35 -0.92 12.71
C ILE A 605 -26.06 -1.52 12.16
N LEU A 606 -25.51 -2.53 12.84
CA LEU A 606 -24.38 -3.31 12.36
C LEU A 606 -24.81 -4.77 12.18
N GLU A 607 -24.69 -5.31 10.97
CA GLU A 607 -25.16 -6.66 10.68
C GLU A 607 -24.23 -7.53 9.83
N ASN A 608 -24.31 -8.85 10.02
CA ASN A 608 -23.68 -9.87 9.17
C ASN A 608 -22.18 -9.67 8.92
N SER A 609 -21.46 -9.10 9.89
CA SER A 609 -20.07 -8.68 9.72
C SER A 609 -19.09 -9.63 10.44
N TYR A 610 -17.84 -9.63 9.97
CA TYR A 610 -16.70 -10.37 10.52
C TYR A 610 -15.69 -9.37 11.10
N PHE A 611 -15.32 -9.57 12.36
CA PHE A 611 -14.22 -8.83 13.00
C PHE A 611 -13.27 -9.82 13.66
N GLU A 612 -12.00 -9.84 13.23
CA GLU A 612 -11.01 -10.76 13.79
C GLU A 612 -10.88 -10.60 15.31
N LYS A 613 -10.96 -9.39 15.85
CA LYS A 613 -10.81 -9.12 17.30
C LYS A 613 -12.06 -8.58 17.97
N GLY A 614 -13.21 -8.70 17.33
CA GLY A 614 -14.45 -8.05 17.77
C GLY A 614 -14.60 -6.63 17.22
N PHE A 615 -15.83 -6.12 17.24
CA PHE A 615 -16.14 -4.78 16.71
C PHE A 615 -15.40 -3.67 17.49
N ILE A 616 -15.27 -3.80 18.81
CA ILE A 616 -14.49 -2.93 19.69
C ILE A 616 -13.42 -3.80 20.32
N HIS A 617 -12.15 -3.47 20.07
CA HIS A 617 -11.01 -4.25 20.55
C HIS A 617 -10.03 -3.37 21.30
N ASN A 618 -9.77 -3.66 22.58
CA ASN A 618 -8.80 -2.93 23.39
C ASN A 618 -7.63 -3.86 23.72
N GLU A 619 -6.43 -3.54 23.23
CA GLU A 619 -5.22 -4.34 23.44
C GLU A 619 -3.98 -3.43 23.47
N ASN A 620 -3.27 -3.37 24.60
CA ASN A 620 -2.14 -2.48 24.85
C ASN A 620 -2.46 -0.97 24.96
N SER A 621 -1.54 -0.24 25.59
CA SER A 621 -1.62 1.20 25.91
C SER A 621 -1.92 2.17 24.78
N ASN A 622 -1.89 1.72 23.53
CA ASN A 622 -2.00 2.61 22.37
C ASN A 622 -3.22 2.27 21.49
N TYR A 623 -3.95 1.19 21.77
CA TYR A 623 -5.06 0.73 20.93
C TYR A 623 -6.40 1.07 21.59
N ASN A 624 -7.19 1.93 20.94
CA ASN A 624 -8.60 2.24 21.29
C ASN A 624 -8.85 2.84 22.69
N LEU A 625 -8.14 3.91 23.03
CA LEU A 625 -8.43 4.70 24.24
C LEU A 625 -9.47 5.80 23.95
N MET A 626 -10.71 5.38 23.66
CA MET A 626 -11.82 6.25 23.26
C MET A 626 -12.97 6.25 24.27
N ASN A 627 -13.67 7.38 24.41
CA ASN A 627 -15.00 7.38 25.02
C ASN A 627 -16.02 7.01 23.94
N LEU A 628 -16.79 5.95 24.17
CA LEU A 628 -17.80 5.48 23.23
C LEU A 628 -19.19 5.56 23.85
N ASN A 629 -20.10 6.23 23.16
CA ASN A 629 -21.52 6.28 23.50
C ASN A 629 -22.34 5.62 22.39
N LEU A 630 -23.08 4.55 22.66
CA LEU A 630 -23.92 3.83 21.70
C LEU A 630 -25.38 3.81 22.20
N TYR A 631 -26.31 4.36 21.43
CA TYR A 631 -27.71 4.52 21.83
C TYR A 631 -28.67 3.97 20.78
N ASN A 632 -29.77 3.35 21.22
CA ASN A 632 -30.91 2.94 20.37
C ASN A 632 -30.50 2.11 19.14
N SER A 633 -29.50 1.23 19.29
CA SER A 633 -28.81 0.60 18.17
C SER A 633 -29.11 -0.90 18.08
N THR A 634 -28.79 -1.53 16.94
CA THR A 634 -28.92 -2.98 16.74
C THR A 634 -27.61 -3.55 16.20
N ILE A 635 -27.02 -4.51 16.91
CA ILE A 635 -25.79 -5.20 16.51
C ILE A 635 -26.12 -6.69 16.38
N ARG A 636 -26.11 -7.21 15.15
CA ARG A 636 -26.56 -8.59 14.91
C ARG A 636 -25.73 -9.39 13.93
N GLY A 637 -25.66 -10.71 14.15
CA GLY A 637 -24.97 -11.60 13.22
C GLY A 637 -23.48 -11.29 13.09
N ILE A 638 -22.85 -10.78 14.16
CA ILE A 638 -21.40 -10.50 14.19
C ILE A 638 -20.64 -11.77 14.54
N TYR A 639 -19.58 -12.06 13.79
CA TYR A 639 -18.73 -13.21 14.03
C TYR A 639 -17.29 -12.79 14.34
N SER A 640 -16.73 -13.34 15.42
CA SER A 640 -15.32 -13.21 15.79
C SER A 640 -14.70 -14.60 16.04
N PRO A 641 -13.58 -14.97 15.39
CA PRO A 641 -12.92 -16.24 15.65
C PRO A 641 -12.11 -16.25 16.97
N TYR A 642 -12.16 -15.17 17.76
CA TYR A 642 -11.49 -15.07 19.05
C TYR A 642 -12.52 -14.82 20.16
N TYR A 643 -12.22 -13.90 21.07
CA TYR A 643 -13.08 -13.51 22.18
C TYR A 643 -13.90 -12.28 21.81
N GLY A 644 -15.08 -12.14 22.40
CA GLY A 644 -15.89 -10.91 22.31
C GLY A 644 -16.29 -10.56 20.87
N ALA A 645 -17.43 -11.06 20.37
CA ALA A 645 -17.83 -10.74 19.00
C ALA A 645 -18.04 -9.23 18.79
N VAL A 646 -18.53 -8.54 19.82
CA VAL A 646 -18.76 -7.10 19.78
C VAL A 646 -17.69 -6.34 20.56
N ILE A 647 -17.41 -6.72 21.80
CA ILE A 647 -16.44 -6.04 22.67
C ILE A 647 -15.42 -7.05 23.17
N ASN A 648 -14.15 -6.77 22.93
CA ASN A 648 -13.01 -7.56 23.38
C ASN A 648 -12.02 -6.64 24.09
N ASP A 649 -12.06 -6.64 25.41
CA ASP A 649 -11.18 -5.84 26.26
C ASP A 649 -10.10 -6.71 26.90
N SER A 650 -8.92 -6.73 26.28
CA SER A 650 -7.82 -7.61 26.67
C SER A 650 -6.67 -6.89 27.40
N ASP A 651 -6.71 -5.57 27.55
CA ASP A 651 -5.66 -4.80 28.23
C ASP A 651 -5.80 -4.88 29.76
N LEU A 652 -4.67 -5.07 30.46
CA LEU A 652 -4.60 -5.17 31.92
C LEU A 652 -4.37 -3.81 32.61
N ARG A 653 -4.19 -2.73 31.83
CA ARG A 653 -3.84 -1.41 32.35
C ARG A 653 -5.06 -0.51 32.54
N LYS A 654 -5.09 0.16 33.69
CA LYS A 654 -6.11 1.17 34.05
C LYS A 654 -5.99 2.42 33.18
N TYR A 655 -6.68 2.46 32.05
CA TYR A 655 -6.88 3.68 31.28
C TYR A 655 -8.29 4.22 31.47
N ARG A 656 -8.43 5.55 31.48
CA ARG A 656 -9.71 6.25 31.61
C ARG A 656 -10.40 6.34 30.24
N TYR A 657 -11.03 5.26 29.82
CA TYR A 657 -12.00 5.30 28.72
C TYR A 657 -13.39 4.99 29.27
N ILE A 658 -14.45 5.53 28.67
CA ILE A 658 -15.84 5.29 29.11
C ILE A 658 -16.64 4.75 27.93
N ILE A 659 -17.20 3.55 28.06
CA ILE A 659 -18.09 2.92 27.10
C ILE A 659 -19.50 2.88 27.71
N THR A 660 -20.41 3.66 27.16
CA THR A 660 -21.82 3.68 27.56
C THR A 660 -22.69 3.17 26.43
N ILE A 661 -23.44 2.10 26.67
CA ILE A 661 -24.37 1.50 25.71
C ILE A 661 -25.77 1.53 26.32
N LYS A 662 -26.75 2.13 25.63
CA LYS A 662 -28.14 2.15 26.11
C LYS A 662 -29.12 1.73 25.04
N ASN A 663 -30.20 1.06 25.45
CA ASN A 663 -31.33 0.66 24.58
C ASN A 663 -30.87 -0.04 23.30
N THR A 664 -29.86 -0.92 23.38
CA THR A 664 -29.25 -1.56 22.21
C THR A 664 -29.59 -3.05 22.19
N THR A 665 -29.90 -3.57 21.01
CA THR A 665 -30.20 -5.00 20.80
C THR A 665 -28.99 -5.73 20.24
N PHE A 666 -28.59 -6.81 20.89
CA PHE A 666 -27.53 -7.73 20.45
C PHE A 666 -28.15 -9.06 20.04
N GLU A 667 -28.11 -9.41 18.75
CA GLU A 667 -28.81 -10.58 18.21
C GLU A 667 -27.89 -11.51 17.40
N ASN A 668 -27.90 -12.82 17.64
CA ASN A 668 -27.17 -13.81 16.83
C ASN A 668 -25.66 -13.53 16.69
N ASN A 669 -25.01 -12.93 17.69
CA ASN A 669 -23.56 -12.70 17.67
C ASN A 669 -22.81 -13.93 18.17
N ILE A 670 -21.70 -14.27 17.53
CA ILE A 670 -20.97 -15.53 17.74
C ILE A 670 -19.48 -15.24 17.94
N SER A 671 -18.92 -15.81 19.02
CA SER A 671 -17.46 -15.87 19.21
C SER A 671 -16.98 -17.31 19.41
N ASP A 672 -15.86 -17.68 18.78
CA ASP A 672 -15.33 -19.06 18.83
C ASP A 672 -14.72 -19.43 20.19
N LYS A 673 -14.39 -18.44 21.05
CA LYS A 673 -13.69 -18.69 22.33
C LYS A 673 -14.51 -18.39 23.57
N GLY A 674 -14.79 -17.12 23.83
CA GLY A 674 -15.45 -16.66 25.05
C GLY A 674 -16.03 -15.25 24.86
N GLY A 675 -17.14 -14.96 25.56
CA GLY A 675 -17.85 -13.69 25.46
C GLY A 675 -18.57 -13.56 24.12
N GLY A 676 -19.82 -14.01 24.03
CA GLY A 676 -20.60 -13.93 22.79
C GLY A 676 -20.83 -12.49 22.36
N VAL A 677 -20.97 -11.58 23.33
CA VAL A 677 -21.01 -10.12 23.08
C VAL A 677 -19.76 -9.45 23.67
N ILE A 678 -19.47 -9.70 24.95
CA ILE A 678 -18.43 -9.01 25.73
C ILE A 678 -17.42 -10.00 26.26
N PHE A 679 -16.15 -9.73 26.04
CA PHE A 679 -15.03 -10.36 26.73
C PHE A 679 -14.22 -9.27 27.43
N SER A 680 -13.86 -9.49 28.69
CA SER A 680 -12.91 -8.64 29.40
C SER A 680 -11.93 -9.44 30.24
N ASN A 681 -10.67 -9.03 30.19
CA ASN A 681 -9.62 -9.48 31.09
C ASN A 681 -9.12 -8.33 31.98
N HIS A 682 -9.94 -7.31 32.23
CA HIS A 682 -9.56 -6.11 32.98
C HIS A 682 -10.27 -6.03 34.34
N ASN A 683 -9.50 -5.79 35.41
CA ASN A 683 -10.09 -5.61 36.75
C ASN A 683 -10.76 -4.24 36.88
N GLY A 684 -12.04 -4.21 37.25
CA GLY A 684 -12.80 -2.97 37.48
C GLY A 684 -13.45 -2.38 36.22
N LEU A 685 -13.82 -3.23 35.25
CA LEU A 685 -14.54 -2.81 34.05
C LEU A 685 -15.87 -2.09 34.37
N SER A 686 -16.52 -2.41 35.49
CA SER A 686 -17.77 -1.79 35.94
C SER A 686 -17.69 -0.26 36.08
N GLU A 687 -16.51 0.31 36.32
CA GLU A 687 -16.31 1.76 36.42
C GLU A 687 -16.29 2.46 35.06
N TYR A 688 -16.01 1.70 33.99
CA TYR A 688 -15.70 2.23 32.66
C TYR A 688 -16.67 1.76 31.58
N MET A 689 -17.44 0.70 31.83
CA MET A 689 -18.37 0.13 30.87
C MET A 689 -19.75 -0.05 31.50
N THR A 690 -20.75 0.57 30.88
CA THR A 690 -22.13 0.58 31.36
C THR A 690 -23.06 0.19 30.20
N LEU A 691 -23.88 -0.84 30.43
CA LEU A 691 -24.93 -1.30 29.54
C LEU A 691 -26.29 -1.14 30.25
N GLU A 692 -27.13 -0.23 29.74
CA GLU A 692 -28.45 0.04 30.31
C GLU A 692 -29.56 -0.36 29.33
N ASN A 693 -30.56 -1.10 29.81
CA ASN A 693 -31.75 -1.50 29.05
C ASN A 693 -31.41 -2.16 27.70
N CYS A 694 -30.39 -3.02 27.65
CA CYS A 694 -29.98 -3.71 26.44
C CYS A 694 -30.69 -5.07 26.33
N THR A 695 -30.99 -5.51 25.10
CA THR A 695 -31.66 -6.79 24.82
C THR A 695 -30.68 -7.77 24.18
N PHE A 696 -30.65 -9.01 24.64
CA PHE A 696 -29.74 -10.05 24.15
C PHE A 696 -30.53 -11.25 23.62
N ILE A 697 -30.39 -11.57 22.33
CA ILE A 697 -31.17 -12.61 21.65
C ILE A 697 -30.22 -13.57 20.94
N ASN A 698 -30.22 -14.85 21.33
CA ASN A 698 -29.49 -15.93 20.63
C ASN A 698 -27.99 -15.65 20.38
N ASN A 699 -27.31 -14.92 21.27
CA ASN A 699 -25.86 -14.78 21.20
C ASN A 699 -25.20 -16.08 21.69
N TYR A 700 -24.04 -16.44 21.13
CA TYR A 700 -23.39 -17.71 21.42
C TYR A 700 -21.89 -17.56 21.59
N SER A 701 -21.36 -18.22 22.62
CA SER A 701 -19.93 -18.46 22.80
C SER A 701 -19.74 -19.71 23.66
N PRO A 702 -18.65 -20.47 23.52
CA PRO A 702 -18.38 -21.59 24.41
C PRO A 702 -18.33 -21.22 25.90
N MET A 703 -18.02 -19.96 26.22
CA MET A 703 -17.96 -19.44 27.59
C MET A 703 -18.60 -18.05 27.65
N GLY A 704 -19.77 -17.95 28.29
CA GLY A 704 -20.48 -16.68 28.46
C GLY A 704 -21.13 -16.20 27.17
N ASN A 705 -22.38 -16.61 26.92
CA ASN A 705 -23.14 -16.21 25.73
C ASN A 705 -23.31 -14.69 25.61
N ILE A 706 -23.35 -13.98 26.74
CA ILE A 706 -23.35 -12.51 26.79
C ILE A 706 -21.96 -12.02 27.17
N CYS A 707 -21.48 -12.37 28.36
CA CYS A 707 -20.28 -11.79 28.95
C CYS A 707 -19.32 -12.84 29.51
N TYR A 708 -18.03 -12.68 29.23
CA TYR A 708 -16.94 -13.37 29.90
C TYR A 708 -16.02 -12.34 30.59
N SER A 709 -15.73 -12.50 31.89
CA SER A 709 -14.84 -11.62 32.67
C SER A 709 -13.80 -12.41 33.49
N ILE A 710 -12.86 -11.74 34.17
CA ILE A 710 -11.97 -12.41 35.15
C ILE A 710 -12.75 -12.94 36.35
N ASP A 711 -13.57 -12.10 36.93
CA ASP A 711 -14.40 -12.38 38.10
C ASP A 711 -15.65 -11.48 38.04
N ILE A 712 -16.61 -11.71 38.93
CA ILE A 712 -17.83 -10.90 39.00
C ILE A 712 -17.54 -9.40 39.16
N SER A 713 -16.47 -9.02 39.88
CA SER A 713 -16.11 -7.62 40.11
C SER A 713 -15.49 -6.93 38.88
N SER A 714 -15.08 -7.73 37.90
CA SER A 714 -14.47 -7.30 36.64
C SER A 714 -15.47 -7.27 35.49
N GLU A 715 -16.75 -7.55 35.76
CA GLU A 715 -17.82 -7.43 34.77
C GLU A 715 -18.20 -5.98 34.52
N PRO A 716 -18.74 -5.66 33.32
CA PRO A 716 -19.34 -4.35 33.09
C PRO A 716 -20.62 -4.20 33.91
N PHE A 717 -21.02 -2.95 34.18
CA PHE A 717 -22.34 -2.71 34.79
C PHE A 717 -23.43 -3.02 33.77
N ILE A 718 -24.33 -3.95 34.08
CA ILE A 718 -25.48 -4.33 33.25
C ILE A 718 -26.75 -4.16 34.10
N SER A 719 -27.67 -3.28 33.67
CA SER A 719 -28.85 -2.89 34.47
C SER A 719 -29.74 -4.05 34.91
N ASP A 720 -29.98 -5.02 34.03
CA ASP A 720 -30.97 -6.09 34.21
C ASP A 720 -30.31 -7.48 34.32
N LYS A 721 -29.09 -7.54 34.84
CA LYS A 721 -28.26 -8.76 34.89
C LYS A 721 -28.97 -9.96 35.53
N ASP A 722 -29.61 -9.77 36.69
CA ASP A 722 -30.28 -10.86 37.41
C ASP A 722 -31.46 -11.44 36.62
N ILE A 723 -32.18 -10.58 35.89
CA ILE A 723 -33.28 -10.98 35.00
C ILE A 723 -32.70 -11.82 33.84
N LEU A 724 -31.61 -11.36 33.22
CA LEU A 724 -30.96 -12.08 32.12
C LEU A 724 -30.45 -13.47 32.54
N ILE A 725 -29.86 -13.61 33.73
CA ILE A 725 -29.44 -14.91 34.26
C ILE A 725 -30.64 -15.84 34.47
N SER A 726 -31.78 -15.30 34.94
CA SER A 726 -32.99 -16.09 35.16
C SER A 726 -33.66 -16.56 33.86
N GLU A 727 -33.59 -15.76 32.79
CA GLU A 727 -34.24 -16.04 31.51
C GLU A 727 -33.36 -16.88 30.56
N LEU A 728 -32.06 -16.57 30.49
CA LEU A 728 -31.12 -17.18 29.55
C LEU A 728 -30.23 -18.26 30.17
N GLY A 729 -30.32 -18.44 31.49
CA GLY A 729 -29.51 -19.39 32.24
C GLY A 729 -28.14 -18.85 32.63
N LYS A 730 -27.45 -19.60 33.48
CA LYS A 730 -26.14 -19.23 34.04
C LYS A 730 -25.05 -19.11 32.96
N GLU A 731 -25.15 -19.87 31.88
CA GLU A 731 -24.20 -19.84 30.76
C GLU A 731 -24.20 -18.51 29.99
N ALA A 732 -25.19 -17.63 30.24
CA ALA A 732 -25.19 -16.27 29.73
C ALA A 732 -23.97 -15.47 30.24
N PHE A 733 -23.50 -15.77 31.44
CA PHE A 733 -22.35 -15.13 32.07
C PHE A 733 -21.34 -16.18 32.47
N ALA A 734 -20.08 -15.95 32.16
CA ALA A 734 -19.00 -16.81 32.62
C ALA A 734 -17.87 -15.95 33.16
N THR A 735 -17.12 -16.50 34.11
CA THR A 735 -15.87 -15.88 34.55
C THR A 735 -14.69 -16.79 34.24
N ASN A 736 -13.49 -16.26 34.43
CA ASN A 736 -12.32 -17.09 34.56
C ASN A 736 -12.55 -18.12 35.67
N PRO A 737 -11.97 -19.34 35.59
CA PRO A 737 -12.11 -20.33 36.65
C PRO A 737 -11.72 -19.70 37.99
N THR A 738 -12.51 -19.94 39.02
CA THR A 738 -12.29 -19.33 40.34
C THR A 738 -12.00 -20.36 41.42
N HIS A 739 -12.42 -21.61 41.23
CA HIS A 739 -12.18 -22.69 42.17
C HIS A 739 -12.22 -24.08 41.53
N ILE A 740 -11.76 -25.08 42.28
CA ILE A 740 -11.70 -26.50 41.90
C ILE A 740 -12.70 -27.28 42.75
N LYS A 741 -13.50 -28.18 42.16
CA LYS A 741 -14.33 -29.15 42.90
C LYS A 741 -14.03 -30.57 42.45
N SER A 742 -14.10 -31.52 43.38
CA SER A 742 -14.06 -32.94 43.05
C SER A 742 -15.36 -33.38 42.39
N ASN A 743 -15.25 -34.25 41.38
CA ASN A 743 -16.43 -34.94 40.83
C ASN A 743 -16.86 -36.13 41.72
N SER A 744 -15.98 -36.60 42.61
CA SER A 744 -16.29 -37.64 43.59
C SER A 744 -16.70 -37.02 44.93
N ASN A 745 -17.67 -37.66 45.60
CA ASN A 745 -18.06 -37.34 46.97
C ASN A 745 -17.04 -37.86 48.01
N GLU A 746 -16.01 -38.59 47.58
CA GLU A 746 -15.01 -39.18 48.48
C GLU A 746 -13.95 -38.15 48.88
N THR A 747 -13.98 -37.73 50.15
CA THR A 747 -13.04 -36.75 50.70
C THR A 747 -11.74 -37.37 51.22
N SER A 748 -11.66 -38.70 51.29
CA SER A 748 -10.51 -39.41 51.85
C SER A 748 -10.16 -40.71 51.11
N ILE A 749 -8.90 -40.88 50.73
CA ILE A 749 -8.35 -42.11 50.13
C ILE A 749 -7.55 -42.84 51.21
N LYS A 750 -7.71 -44.17 51.32
CA LYS A 750 -6.96 -44.99 52.28
C LYS A 750 -6.02 -45.93 51.54
N ILE A 751 -4.72 -45.79 51.77
CA ILE A 751 -3.68 -46.56 51.07
C ILE A 751 -2.62 -47.10 52.03
N HIS A 752 -1.83 -48.07 51.58
CA HIS A 752 -0.59 -48.48 52.23
C HIS A 752 0.61 -47.74 51.61
N SER A 753 1.68 -47.54 52.38
CA SER A 753 2.92 -46.89 51.88
C SER A 753 3.50 -47.68 50.70
N GLY A 754 3.48 -47.10 49.49
CA GLY A 754 3.91 -47.74 48.25
C GLY A 754 2.80 -48.29 47.36
N GLU A 755 1.54 -48.22 47.80
CA GLU A 755 0.39 -48.66 47.02
C GLU A 755 0.12 -47.68 45.85
N LEU A 756 -0.22 -48.25 44.69
CA LEU A 756 -0.55 -47.49 43.50
C LEU A 756 -1.96 -46.94 43.64
N ILE A 757 -2.09 -45.62 43.71
CA ILE A 757 -3.39 -44.98 43.58
C ILE A 757 -3.77 -45.06 42.10
N SER A 758 -4.70 -45.96 41.79
CA SER A 758 -5.21 -46.20 40.43
C SER A 758 -6.67 -45.81 40.26
N ASP A 759 -7.33 -45.38 41.35
CA ASP A 759 -8.69 -44.84 41.27
C ASP A 759 -8.67 -43.54 40.46
N SER A 760 -9.54 -43.49 39.46
CA SER A 760 -9.68 -42.33 38.56
C SER A 760 -10.34 -41.15 39.27
N ILE A 761 -9.63 -40.55 40.21
CA ILE A 761 -10.04 -39.31 40.83
C ILE A 761 -9.96 -38.23 39.75
N SER A 762 -11.11 -37.61 39.48
CA SER A 762 -11.20 -36.48 38.58
C SER A 762 -11.73 -35.25 39.31
N ILE A 763 -11.07 -34.13 39.07
CA ILE A 763 -11.51 -32.80 39.52
C ILE A 763 -11.98 -32.00 38.31
N SER A 764 -12.87 -31.04 38.54
CA SER A 764 -13.31 -30.09 37.52
C SER A 764 -13.11 -28.67 38.01
N LEU A 765 -12.95 -27.75 37.07
CA LEU A 765 -12.84 -26.32 37.34
C LEU A 765 -14.21 -25.66 37.21
N TYR A 766 -14.49 -24.73 38.12
CA TYR A 766 -15.73 -23.97 38.16
C TYR A 766 -15.43 -22.47 38.22
N ASP A 767 -16.30 -21.70 37.59
CA ASP A 767 -16.28 -20.23 37.63
C ASP A 767 -17.17 -19.69 38.78
N ASP A 768 -17.33 -18.37 38.87
CA ASP A 768 -18.15 -17.74 39.92
C ASP A 768 -19.65 -18.03 39.80
N TYR A 769 -20.13 -18.48 38.64
CA TYR A 769 -21.53 -18.81 38.38
C TYR A 769 -21.85 -20.30 38.58
N GLU A 770 -20.85 -21.10 38.93
CA GLU A 770 -20.90 -22.55 39.01
C GLU A 770 -21.00 -23.24 37.64
N ASN A 771 -20.51 -22.59 36.58
CA ASN A 771 -20.36 -23.21 35.28
C ASN A 771 -19.14 -24.15 35.29
N LYS A 772 -19.29 -25.36 34.76
CA LYS A 772 -18.19 -26.32 34.59
C LYS A 772 -17.35 -25.92 33.38
N ILE A 773 -16.04 -25.77 33.55
CA ILE A 773 -15.15 -25.26 32.51
C ILE A 773 -14.69 -26.36 31.56
N ASP A 774 -14.90 -26.16 30.26
CA ASP A 774 -14.31 -27.01 29.21
C ASP A 774 -12.85 -26.58 28.93
N MET A 775 -11.92 -27.47 29.21
CA MET A 775 -10.49 -27.32 28.96
C MET A 775 -10.10 -27.81 27.55
N GLY A 776 -11.10 -28.22 26.75
CA GLY A 776 -11.03 -28.61 25.35
C GLY A 776 -10.99 -30.13 25.16
N SER A 777 -11.79 -30.65 24.24
CA SER A 777 -11.99 -32.09 24.03
C SER A 777 -11.48 -32.62 22.68
N ILE A 778 -11.17 -31.72 21.73
CA ILE A 778 -10.85 -32.07 20.33
C ILE A 778 -9.36 -31.87 20.07
N PHE A 779 -8.59 -32.95 20.03
CA PHE A 779 -7.12 -32.94 19.85
C PHE A 779 -6.61 -32.26 18.57
N GLU A 780 -7.43 -32.15 17.53
CA GLU A 780 -7.00 -31.68 16.20
C GLU A 780 -6.62 -30.19 16.16
N ASP A 781 -7.15 -29.37 17.08
CA ASP A 781 -6.94 -27.91 17.11
C ASP A 781 -6.11 -27.43 18.32
N PHE A 782 -5.53 -28.34 19.12
CA PHE A 782 -4.89 -27.97 20.39
C PHE A 782 -3.53 -27.28 20.22
N ASN A 783 -3.41 -26.08 20.78
CA ASN A 783 -2.11 -25.51 21.12
C ASN A 783 -1.70 -25.99 22.53
N ILE A 784 -0.48 -26.51 22.67
CA ILE A 784 0.03 -27.00 23.96
C ILE A 784 0.00 -25.92 25.06
N ASN A 785 0.06 -24.64 24.66
CA ASN A 785 -0.02 -23.51 25.58
C ASN A 785 -1.42 -23.28 26.14
N ASP A 786 -2.46 -23.89 25.57
CA ASP A 786 -3.83 -23.76 26.07
C ASP A 786 -4.16 -24.80 27.16
N LEU A 787 -3.32 -25.82 27.32
CA LEU A 787 -3.52 -26.88 28.32
C LEU A 787 -3.27 -26.37 29.74
N ILE A 788 -4.11 -26.80 30.67
CA ILE A 788 -3.90 -26.57 32.10
C ILE A 788 -3.05 -27.71 32.64
N PHE A 789 -1.95 -27.38 33.32
CA PHE A 789 -1.14 -28.36 34.05
C PHE A 789 -1.34 -28.18 35.55
N PHE A 790 -1.38 -29.31 36.26
CA PHE A 790 -1.41 -29.34 37.71
C PHE A 790 -0.30 -30.22 38.27
N THR A 791 0.09 -29.91 39.49
CA THR A 791 1.13 -30.57 40.28
C THR A 791 0.52 -31.12 41.56
N LEU A 792 0.93 -32.32 41.94
CA LEU A 792 0.59 -32.96 43.20
C LEU A 792 1.65 -32.62 44.25
N GLU A 793 1.21 -32.06 45.38
CA GLU A 793 2.06 -31.72 46.52
C GLU A 793 1.49 -32.31 47.81
N MET A 794 2.33 -32.86 48.69
CA MET A 794 1.92 -33.26 50.03
C MET A 794 2.12 -32.08 50.99
N ASN A 795 1.16 -31.86 51.88
CA ASN A 795 1.30 -30.85 52.93
C ASN A 795 2.49 -31.13 53.89
N ASP A 796 2.87 -32.40 54.06
CA ASP A 796 3.99 -32.83 54.91
C ASP A 796 5.01 -33.67 54.13
N THR A 797 5.89 -32.99 53.40
CA THR A 797 7.00 -33.59 52.64
C THR A 797 8.11 -34.19 53.53
N ARG A 798 8.07 -33.95 54.86
CA ARG A 798 9.04 -34.55 55.80
C ARG A 798 8.64 -35.95 56.22
N ASN A 799 7.34 -36.27 56.17
CA ASN A 799 6.80 -37.58 56.53
C ASN A 799 6.28 -38.38 55.33
N THR A 800 6.21 -37.77 54.14
CA THR A 800 5.71 -38.40 52.92
C THR A 800 6.49 -37.96 51.68
N LYS A 801 6.47 -38.79 50.62
CA LYS A 801 7.07 -38.50 49.33
C LYS A 801 6.33 -39.21 48.20
N PHE A 802 6.23 -38.56 47.04
CA PHE A 802 5.71 -39.19 45.82
C PHE A 802 6.76 -40.01 45.09
N LEU A 803 6.30 -41.08 44.45
CA LEU A 803 7.02 -41.84 43.43
C LEU A 803 6.12 -41.95 42.20
N GLY A 804 6.64 -41.58 41.03
CA GLY A 804 5.88 -41.51 39.78
C GLY A 804 5.70 -40.08 39.27
N GLN A 805 4.75 -39.90 38.36
CA GLN A 805 4.46 -38.62 37.72
C GLN A 805 3.59 -37.76 38.64
N THR A 806 4.15 -36.66 39.15
CA THR A 806 3.42 -35.70 40.02
C THR A 806 2.78 -34.57 39.25
N THR A 807 3.02 -34.49 37.93
CA THR A 807 2.47 -33.44 37.07
C THR A 807 1.59 -34.05 36.00
N ASN A 808 0.38 -33.55 35.81
CA ASN A 808 -0.48 -33.98 34.72
C ASN A 808 -1.23 -32.78 34.14
N TYR A 809 -2.05 -33.02 33.14
CA TYR A 809 -2.82 -31.99 32.45
C TYR A 809 -4.31 -32.33 32.45
N CYS A 810 -5.14 -31.32 32.21
CA CYS A 810 -6.58 -31.47 32.14
C CYS A 810 -7.06 -31.56 30.67
N ILE A 811 -8.09 -32.36 30.40
CA ILE A 811 -8.71 -32.52 29.08
C ILE A 811 -10.24 -32.55 29.23
N GLY A 812 -10.95 -31.89 28.33
CA GLY A 812 -12.39 -31.77 28.39
C GLY A 812 -12.80 -31.08 29.69
N PHE A 813 -13.77 -31.65 30.41
CA PHE A 813 -14.24 -31.07 31.66
C PHE A 813 -13.51 -31.55 32.91
N GLU A 814 -12.48 -32.40 32.77
CA GLU A 814 -11.90 -33.14 33.90
C GLU A 814 -10.37 -33.12 33.91
N CYS A 815 -9.79 -32.98 35.10
CA CYS A 815 -8.38 -33.23 35.35
C CYS A 815 -8.26 -34.56 36.09
N THR A 816 -7.84 -35.61 35.36
CA THR A 816 -7.66 -36.94 35.93
C THR A 816 -6.28 -37.05 36.57
N LEU A 817 -6.23 -37.52 37.81
CA LEU A 817 -4.95 -37.71 38.50
C LEU A 817 -4.12 -38.78 37.74
N PRO A 818 -2.81 -38.58 37.56
CA PRO A 818 -1.95 -39.61 37.00
C PRO A 818 -1.84 -40.78 37.98
N ASN A 819 -1.36 -41.93 37.52
CA ASN A 819 -1.03 -43.02 38.42
C ASN A 819 0.25 -42.66 39.20
N PHE A 820 0.18 -42.58 40.52
CA PHE A 820 1.32 -42.35 41.40
C PHE A 820 1.23 -43.22 42.66
N THR A 821 2.38 -43.40 43.31
CA THR A 821 2.46 -44.05 44.62
C THR A 821 2.92 -43.02 45.65
N VAL A 822 2.35 -43.11 46.85
CA VAL A 822 2.76 -42.30 48.00
C VAL A 822 3.46 -43.20 49.00
N ILE A 823 4.67 -42.82 49.39
CA ILE A 823 5.45 -43.49 50.44
C ILE A 823 5.58 -42.55 51.63
N GLY A 824 5.34 -43.05 52.83
CA GLY A 824 5.33 -42.21 54.02
C GLY A 824 5.05 -42.98 55.29
N ASN A 825 5.19 -42.29 56.42
CA ASN A 825 4.82 -42.85 57.70
C ASN A 825 3.29 -43.06 57.77
N PRO A 826 2.80 -44.00 58.60
CA PRO A 826 1.37 -44.15 58.83
C PRO A 826 0.79 -42.87 59.45
N GLY A 827 -0.34 -42.39 58.93
CA GLY A 827 -0.92 -41.12 59.34
C GLY A 827 -1.92 -40.57 58.33
N ILE A 828 -2.50 -39.43 58.68
CA ILE A 828 -3.45 -38.68 57.85
C ILE A 828 -2.74 -37.46 57.28
N TYR A 829 -2.72 -37.35 55.96
CA TYR A 829 -2.02 -36.30 55.22
C TYR A 829 -2.98 -35.62 54.24
N ASN A 830 -2.63 -34.43 53.75
CA ASN A 830 -3.39 -33.76 52.69
C ASN A 830 -2.58 -33.77 51.40
N LEU A 831 -3.15 -34.39 50.37
CA LEU A 831 -2.71 -34.28 48.99
C LEU A 831 -3.30 -33.00 48.39
N ASN A 832 -2.45 -32.03 48.10
CA ASN A 832 -2.82 -30.81 47.43
C ASN A 832 -2.64 -30.98 45.92
N ILE A 833 -3.72 -30.82 45.17
CA ILE A 833 -3.70 -30.69 43.72
C ILE A 833 -3.63 -29.20 43.40
N ILE A 834 -2.50 -28.75 42.88
CA ILE A 834 -2.21 -27.34 42.63
C ILE A 834 -2.11 -27.12 41.13
N ILE A 835 -2.92 -26.22 40.58
CA ILE A 835 -2.73 -25.81 39.18
C ILE A 835 -1.42 -25.02 39.08
N SER A 836 -0.46 -25.56 38.33
CA SER A 836 0.88 -25.01 38.15
C SER A 836 0.99 -24.17 36.88
N TYR A 837 0.18 -24.48 35.86
CA TYR A 837 0.07 -23.71 34.63
C TYR A 837 -1.41 -23.59 34.22
N PHE A 838 -1.87 -22.36 34.01
CA PHE A 838 -3.30 -22.05 33.81
C PHE A 838 -3.76 -22.12 32.36
N GLY A 839 -2.87 -22.48 31.42
CA GLY A 839 -3.21 -22.54 30.00
C GLY A 839 -3.68 -21.20 29.46
N LYS A 840 -4.83 -21.22 28.77
CA LYS A 840 -5.50 -20.03 28.23
C LYS A 840 -6.19 -19.15 29.29
N TYR A 841 -6.23 -19.58 30.55
CA TYR A 841 -6.94 -18.89 31.63
C TYR A 841 -6.00 -18.01 32.48
N SER A 842 -6.57 -16.98 33.10
CA SER A 842 -5.87 -16.14 34.07
C SER A 842 -5.67 -16.89 35.39
N LYS A 843 -4.59 -16.55 36.12
CA LYS A 843 -4.30 -17.14 37.43
C LYS A 843 -5.38 -16.75 38.45
N PHE A 844 -5.94 -17.72 39.16
CA PHE A 844 -6.95 -17.51 40.20
C PHE A 844 -6.50 -18.00 41.58
N LYS A 845 -7.16 -17.50 42.64
CA LYS A 845 -6.73 -17.70 44.03
C LYS A 845 -7.00 -19.11 44.58
N ASN A 846 -8.17 -19.69 44.29
CA ASN A 846 -8.54 -21.01 44.81
C ASN A 846 -8.10 -22.12 43.85
N ASN A 847 -6.84 -22.08 43.41
CA ASN A 847 -6.24 -23.02 42.46
C ASN A 847 -5.67 -24.29 43.14
N VAL A 848 -6.06 -24.54 44.39
CA VAL A 848 -5.62 -25.68 45.19
C VAL A 848 -6.83 -26.45 45.69
N TYR A 849 -6.86 -27.76 45.44
CA TYR A 849 -7.84 -28.69 46.00
C TYR A 849 -7.12 -29.72 46.87
N SER A 850 -7.59 -29.93 48.10
CA SER A 850 -6.96 -30.85 49.05
C SER A 850 -7.80 -32.11 49.23
N ILE A 851 -7.19 -33.28 49.03
CA ILE A 851 -7.78 -34.59 49.31
C ILE A 851 -7.06 -35.19 50.52
N GLN A 852 -7.79 -35.77 51.46
CA GLN A 852 -7.19 -36.43 52.61
C GLN A 852 -6.67 -37.82 52.21
N ILE A 853 -5.43 -38.15 52.53
CA ILE A 853 -4.84 -39.48 52.33
C ILE A 853 -4.49 -40.06 53.69
N GLU A 854 -5.07 -41.22 54.00
CA GLU A 854 -4.72 -42.02 55.17
C GLU A 854 -3.75 -43.13 54.75
N ILE A 855 -2.49 -43.04 55.20
CA ILE A 855 -1.50 -44.10 55.04
C ILE A 855 -1.68 -45.09 56.20
N LYS A 856 -2.13 -46.29 55.89
CA LYS A 856 -2.31 -47.40 56.84
C LYS A 856 -0.98 -48.11 57.13
N ASN A 857 -0.91 -48.74 58.30
CA ASN A 857 0.21 -49.62 58.65
C ASN A 857 0.40 -50.76 57.63
N CYS A 858 1.65 -51.11 57.33
CA CYS A 858 2.01 -52.18 56.39
C CYS A 858 1.65 -53.56 56.97
N PRO A 859 0.95 -54.44 56.22
CA PRO A 859 0.63 -55.80 56.65
C PRO A 859 1.89 -56.66 56.88
N GLN A 860 1.84 -57.63 57.79
CA GLN A 860 3.02 -58.44 58.21
C GLN A 860 3.64 -59.31 57.09
N GLU A 861 2.94 -59.55 55.98
CA GLU A 861 3.40 -60.38 54.85
C GLU A 861 4.32 -59.64 53.87
N TYR A 862 4.45 -58.32 54.02
CA TYR A 862 5.23 -57.44 53.15
C TYR A 862 6.49 -56.96 53.87
N LYS A 863 7.60 -56.78 53.13
CA LYS A 863 8.80 -56.16 53.70
C LYS A 863 8.63 -54.65 53.74
N TYR A 864 8.65 -54.07 54.93
CA TYR A 864 8.65 -52.61 55.16
C TYR A 864 10.08 -52.10 55.28
N GLN A 865 10.72 -51.83 54.14
CA GLN A 865 12.14 -51.45 54.07
C GLN A 865 12.34 -50.21 53.20
N TYR A 866 13.49 -49.55 53.35
CA TYR A 866 13.91 -48.42 52.51
C TYR A 866 14.27 -48.92 51.10
N ARG A 867 13.25 -49.19 50.27
CA ARG A 867 13.43 -49.71 48.90
C ARG A 867 13.56 -48.58 47.89
N ASP A 868 12.56 -47.71 47.85
CA ASP A 868 12.44 -46.66 46.84
C ASP A 868 12.99 -45.32 47.34
N ASN A 869 13.17 -45.18 48.66
CA ASN A 869 13.73 -43.98 49.28
C ASN A 869 14.53 -44.30 50.55
N PRO A 870 15.68 -43.62 50.80
CA PRO A 870 16.47 -43.85 52.01
C PRO A 870 15.83 -43.31 53.30
N TYR A 871 14.80 -42.46 53.21
CA TYR A 871 14.17 -41.81 54.36
C TYR A 871 12.77 -42.35 54.70
N PHE A 872 12.08 -42.99 53.75
CA PHE A 872 10.75 -43.56 53.95
C PHE A 872 10.72 -45.04 53.56
N LYS A 873 10.07 -45.86 54.39
CA LYS A 873 9.95 -47.29 54.15
C LYS A 873 8.75 -47.56 53.22
N THR A 874 8.95 -48.42 52.23
CA THR A 874 7.89 -48.88 51.31
C THR A 874 7.46 -50.28 51.70
N CYS A 875 6.17 -50.61 51.55
CA CYS A 875 5.61 -51.94 51.78
C CYS A 875 5.64 -52.74 50.46
N TYR A 876 6.48 -53.77 50.31
CA TYR A 876 6.60 -54.53 49.04
C TYR A 876 7.01 -56.00 49.19
N LYS A 877 6.89 -56.79 48.11
CA LYS A 877 7.32 -58.19 47.99
C LYS A 877 8.51 -58.32 47.01
N PRO A 878 9.66 -58.92 47.39
CA PRO A 878 10.86 -58.95 46.54
C PRO A 878 10.80 -60.02 45.42
N ILE A 879 11.39 -59.73 44.24
CA ILE A 879 11.42 -60.56 43.02
C ILE A 879 12.82 -60.47 42.35
N CYS A 880 13.39 -61.61 41.90
CA CYS A 880 14.63 -61.67 41.11
C CYS A 880 14.40 -62.44 39.79
N GLU A 881 14.51 -61.78 38.63
CA GLU A 881 14.38 -62.37 37.30
C GLU A 881 15.41 -61.76 36.31
N PRO A 882 16.29 -62.56 35.67
CA PRO A 882 16.45 -64.02 35.74
C PRO A 882 17.19 -64.50 37.02
N PRO A 883 17.12 -65.80 37.36
CA PRO A 883 17.78 -66.36 38.55
C PRO A 883 19.33 -66.29 38.48
N CYS A 884 19.96 -66.04 39.63
CA CYS A 884 21.40 -65.96 39.83
C CYS A 884 22.13 -67.26 39.41
N ASN A 885 23.04 -67.22 38.42
CA ASN A 885 23.70 -68.43 37.89
C ASN A 885 24.65 -69.11 38.91
N SER A 886 25.44 -68.35 39.66
CA SER A 886 26.43 -68.89 40.61
C SER A 886 26.54 -68.06 41.90
N GLY A 887 25.46 -67.34 42.25
CA GLY A 887 25.35 -66.51 43.46
C GLY A 887 23.95 -66.59 44.10
N ILE A 888 23.78 -66.02 45.29
CA ILE A 888 22.53 -66.07 46.06
C ILE A 888 21.80 -64.72 45.94
N CYS A 889 20.50 -64.71 45.62
CA CYS A 889 19.71 -63.46 45.53
C CYS A 889 19.41 -62.91 46.93
N ILE A 890 20.08 -61.83 47.31
CA ILE A 890 20.00 -61.24 48.66
C ILE A 890 18.99 -60.09 48.74
N ASN A 891 18.61 -59.51 47.60
CA ASN A 891 17.57 -58.49 47.42
C ASN A 891 17.18 -58.44 45.92
N ASP A 892 16.11 -57.72 45.51
CA ASP A 892 15.63 -57.66 44.11
C ASP A 892 16.77 -57.56 43.08
N ASN A 893 17.00 -58.62 42.30
CA ASN A 893 18.03 -58.71 41.26
C ASN A 893 19.48 -58.44 41.72
N ILE A 894 19.82 -58.70 42.99
CA ILE A 894 21.19 -58.57 43.52
C ILE A 894 21.70 -59.95 43.94
N CYS A 895 22.67 -60.48 43.17
CA CYS A 895 23.37 -61.73 43.47
C CYS A 895 24.79 -61.44 43.98
N ASN A 896 25.23 -62.13 45.03
CA ASN A 896 26.61 -62.04 45.53
C ASN A 896 27.55 -62.94 44.69
N CYS A 897 28.65 -62.37 44.15
CA CYS A 897 29.56 -63.01 43.18
C CYS A 897 31.04 -63.08 43.62
N GLU A 898 31.35 -62.85 44.90
CA GLU A 898 32.73 -62.89 45.39
C GLU A 898 33.39 -64.28 45.23
N GLY A 899 34.56 -64.33 44.59
CA GLY A 899 35.41 -65.53 44.49
C GLY A 899 35.57 -66.18 43.10
N THR A 900 34.89 -65.69 42.05
CA THR A 900 34.77 -66.42 40.76
C THR A 900 35.61 -65.88 39.60
N GLY A 901 36.38 -64.81 39.78
CA GLY A 901 37.18 -64.20 38.69
C GLY A 901 36.36 -63.54 37.56
N LEU A 902 35.03 -63.56 37.68
CA LEU A 902 34.03 -62.96 36.82
C LEU A 902 33.21 -61.92 37.63
N THR A 903 32.65 -60.93 36.97
CA THR A 903 31.85 -59.83 37.53
C THR A 903 30.43 -59.85 36.92
N GLY A 904 29.50 -59.02 37.39
CA GLY A 904 28.14 -58.92 36.83
C GLY A 904 27.05 -59.47 37.75
N LYS A 905 25.79 -59.07 37.52
CA LYS A 905 24.64 -59.37 38.41
C LYS A 905 24.29 -60.85 38.54
N VAL A 906 24.82 -61.71 37.68
CA VAL A 906 24.67 -63.18 37.68
C VAL A 906 26.05 -63.89 37.60
N CYS A 907 27.14 -63.18 37.89
CA CYS A 907 28.51 -63.70 38.03
C CYS A 907 29.12 -64.37 36.77
N ASN A 908 29.07 -63.71 35.60
CA ASN A 908 29.42 -64.30 34.31
C ASN A 908 30.27 -63.41 33.35
N GLU A 909 30.77 -62.25 33.77
CA GLU A 909 31.48 -61.28 32.89
C GLU A 909 32.98 -61.11 33.21
N HIS A 910 33.86 -60.95 32.21
CA HIS A 910 35.29 -60.64 32.43
C HIS A 910 35.54 -59.15 32.80
N TYR A 911 36.72 -58.84 33.37
CA TYR A 911 37.12 -57.46 33.72
C TYR A 911 37.35 -56.60 32.46
N LYS A 912 36.48 -55.60 32.25
CA LYS A 912 36.50 -54.66 31.12
C LYS A 912 37.65 -53.64 31.23
N LEU A 913 38.26 -53.28 30.09
CA LEU A 913 39.30 -52.24 30.02
C LEU A 913 38.75 -50.89 30.52
N ASN A 914 39.33 -50.34 31.58
CA ASN A 914 38.86 -49.09 32.18
C ASN A 914 39.34 -47.89 31.33
N ARG A 915 38.42 -47.25 30.60
CA ARG A 915 38.70 -46.02 29.82
C ARG A 915 39.16 -44.89 30.74
N VAL A 916 40.00 -44.00 30.22
CA VAL A 916 40.45 -42.79 30.93
C VAL A 916 39.28 -41.80 30.95
N LYS A 917 38.37 -41.94 31.93
CA LYS A 917 37.13 -41.15 32.03
C LYS A 917 37.36 -39.65 31.95
N ILE A 918 38.48 -39.16 32.48
CA ILE A 918 38.86 -37.74 32.43
C ILE A 918 38.98 -37.25 30.98
N TYR A 919 39.63 -38.04 30.12
CA TYR A 919 39.80 -37.70 28.71
C TYR A 919 38.45 -37.70 27.97
N ASP A 920 37.61 -38.72 28.17
CA ASP A 920 36.28 -38.81 27.56
C ASP A 920 35.37 -37.63 27.96
N VAL A 921 35.41 -37.25 29.24
CA VAL A 921 34.63 -36.11 29.77
C VAL A 921 35.14 -34.79 29.19
N ILE A 922 36.45 -34.57 29.11
CA ILE A 922 37.04 -33.35 28.51
C ILE A 922 36.62 -33.22 27.03
N ILE A 923 36.77 -34.28 26.24
CA ILE A 923 36.42 -34.26 24.81
C ILE A 923 34.91 -34.05 24.61
N MET A 924 34.08 -34.66 25.45
CA MET A 924 32.62 -34.49 25.40
C MET A 924 32.20 -33.06 25.75
N MET A 925 32.80 -32.45 26.77
CA MET A 925 32.54 -31.05 27.14
C MET A 925 32.95 -30.08 26.02
N ILE A 926 34.16 -30.24 25.47
CA ILE A 926 34.65 -29.40 24.37
C ILE A 926 33.74 -29.53 23.15
N SER A 927 33.39 -30.75 22.75
CA SER A 927 32.54 -31.00 21.57
C SER A 927 31.13 -30.44 21.77
N SER A 928 30.56 -30.59 22.97
CA SER A 928 29.24 -30.04 23.30
C SER A 928 29.23 -28.51 23.27
N ALA A 929 30.30 -27.87 23.78
CA ALA A 929 30.45 -26.41 23.70
C ALA A 929 30.51 -25.93 22.24
N PHE A 930 31.25 -26.62 21.37
CA PHE A 930 31.29 -26.28 19.95
C PHE A 930 29.97 -26.52 19.22
N ILE A 931 29.18 -27.53 19.59
CA ILE A 931 27.82 -27.71 19.05
C ILE A 931 26.95 -26.50 19.41
N ILE A 932 26.99 -26.03 20.65
CA ILE A 932 26.24 -24.84 21.09
C ILE A 932 26.71 -23.59 20.31
N ILE A 933 28.03 -23.38 20.19
CA ILE A 933 28.58 -22.28 19.38
C ILE A 933 28.11 -22.37 17.93
N THR A 934 28.07 -23.56 17.35
CA THR A 934 27.62 -23.79 15.96
C THR A 934 26.13 -23.46 15.80
N ILE A 935 25.28 -23.80 16.77
CA ILE A 935 23.84 -23.45 16.77
C ILE A 935 23.65 -21.93 16.88
N ILE A 936 24.44 -21.25 17.71
CA ILE A 936 24.46 -19.79 17.79
C ILE A 936 24.82 -19.19 16.43
N ILE A 937 25.87 -19.70 15.78
CA ILE A 937 26.28 -19.26 14.44
C ILE A 937 25.17 -19.51 13.39
N ILE A 938 24.46 -20.66 13.43
CA ILE A 938 23.30 -20.90 12.55
C ILE A 938 22.23 -19.81 12.77
N SER A 939 21.95 -19.49 14.03
CA SER A 939 20.99 -18.45 14.40
C SER A 939 21.42 -17.08 13.86
N GLU A 940 22.71 -16.74 13.99
CA GLU A 940 23.27 -15.50 13.43
C GLU A 940 23.18 -15.46 11.90
N VAL A 941 23.47 -16.57 11.19
CA VAL A 941 23.29 -16.64 9.72
C VAL A 941 21.83 -16.41 9.32
N ILE A 942 20.87 -16.93 10.09
CA ILE A 942 19.43 -16.73 9.84
C ILE A 942 19.03 -15.27 10.13
N LEU A 943 19.52 -14.67 11.22
CA LEU A 943 19.24 -13.28 11.59
C LEU A 943 19.81 -12.30 10.55
N TYR A 944 21.07 -12.50 10.14
CA TYR A 944 21.75 -11.64 9.16
C TYR A 944 21.49 -12.05 7.69
N ARG A 945 20.47 -12.87 7.41
CA ARG A 945 20.17 -13.39 6.06
C ARG A 945 19.93 -12.34 4.98
N LYS A 946 19.55 -11.11 5.36
CA LYS A 946 19.30 -9.99 4.44
C LYS A 946 20.56 -9.14 4.19
N HIS A 947 21.61 -9.30 4.98
CA HIS A 947 22.83 -8.50 4.88
C HIS A 947 23.68 -8.94 3.68
N ASP A 948 24.27 -8.00 2.96
CA ASP A 948 24.96 -8.25 1.68
C ASP A 948 26.10 -9.27 1.80
N VAL A 949 26.86 -9.22 2.90
CA VAL A 949 27.96 -10.17 3.17
C VAL A 949 27.48 -11.64 3.21
N ILE A 950 26.27 -11.89 3.72
CA ILE A 950 25.66 -13.24 3.77
C ILE A 950 24.91 -13.55 2.46
N ARG A 951 24.26 -12.55 1.86
CA ARG A 951 23.49 -12.68 0.61
C ARG A 951 24.39 -12.97 -0.60
N GLU A 952 25.46 -12.20 -0.75
CA GLU A 952 26.39 -12.26 -1.89
C GLU A 952 27.42 -13.39 -1.74
N GLY A 953 27.75 -13.78 -0.50
CA GLY A 953 28.70 -14.84 -0.14
C GLY A 953 28.25 -16.29 -0.41
N GLY A 954 27.51 -16.51 -1.50
CA GLY A 954 27.25 -17.86 -2.02
C GLY A 954 26.07 -18.59 -1.38
N GLY A 955 25.02 -17.89 -0.96
CA GLY A 955 23.72 -18.46 -0.58
C GLY A 955 23.64 -19.00 0.85
N LYS A 956 22.75 -18.42 1.66
CA LYS A 956 22.53 -18.74 3.10
C LYS A 956 22.36 -20.24 3.39
N ASN A 957 21.71 -20.97 2.50
CA ASN A 957 21.43 -22.39 2.69
C ASN A 957 22.70 -23.24 2.64
N PHE A 958 23.69 -22.90 1.80
CA PHE A 958 24.97 -23.61 1.74
C PHE A 958 25.80 -23.38 3.01
N LEU A 959 25.73 -22.19 3.60
CA LEU A 959 26.36 -21.92 4.89
C LEU A 959 25.73 -22.76 6.01
N ILE A 960 24.41 -22.91 6.01
CA ILE A 960 23.69 -23.78 6.96
C ILE A 960 24.08 -25.26 6.77
N LEU A 961 24.20 -25.74 5.54
CA LEU A 961 24.64 -27.13 5.26
C LEU A 961 26.04 -27.41 5.81
N ILE A 962 26.98 -26.47 5.69
CA ILE A 962 28.32 -26.60 6.28
C ILE A 962 28.22 -26.70 7.81
N LEU A 963 27.41 -25.85 8.45
CA LEU A 963 27.23 -25.86 9.91
C LEU A 963 26.58 -27.17 10.41
N ILE A 964 25.58 -27.68 9.70
CA ILE A 964 24.97 -28.99 10.01
C ILE A 964 26.03 -30.11 9.87
N GLY A 965 26.83 -30.08 8.81
CA GLY A 965 27.94 -31.02 8.64
C GLY A 965 28.96 -30.95 9.79
N THR A 966 29.30 -29.76 10.27
CA THR A 966 30.19 -29.60 11.44
C THR A 966 29.56 -30.13 12.73
N ILE A 967 28.25 -29.98 12.93
CA ILE A 967 27.54 -30.59 14.08
C ILE A 967 27.68 -32.12 14.02
N LEU A 968 27.47 -32.73 12.84
CA LEU A 968 27.65 -34.17 12.68
C LEU A 968 29.09 -34.63 12.95
N ASN A 969 30.09 -33.82 12.62
CA ASN A 969 31.49 -34.12 12.98
C ASN A 969 31.72 -34.04 14.50
N PHE A 970 31.11 -33.09 15.22
CA PHE A 970 31.18 -33.05 16.68
C PHE A 970 30.40 -34.22 17.32
N VAL A 971 29.26 -34.61 16.75
CA VAL A 971 28.52 -35.81 17.16
C VAL A 971 29.37 -37.06 16.96
N HIS A 972 30.11 -37.17 15.85
CA HIS A 972 31.05 -38.27 15.62
C HIS A 972 32.14 -38.35 16.72
N ILE A 973 32.69 -37.21 17.15
CA ILE A 973 33.66 -37.14 18.26
C ILE A 973 33.02 -37.63 19.57
N ILE A 974 31.79 -37.21 19.88
CA ILE A 974 31.05 -37.64 21.09
C ILE A 974 30.72 -39.14 21.03
N LEU A 975 30.30 -39.66 19.88
CA LEU A 975 30.00 -41.08 19.71
C LEU A 975 31.24 -41.96 19.96
N ARG A 976 32.44 -41.42 19.76
CA ARG A 976 33.69 -42.13 20.03
C ARG A 976 34.01 -42.25 21.53
N THR A 977 33.57 -41.30 22.35
CA THR A 977 33.75 -41.32 23.82
C THR A 977 32.71 -42.22 24.53
N ILE A 978 31.60 -42.53 23.86
CA ILE A 978 30.54 -43.41 24.37
C ILE A 978 30.90 -44.90 24.15
N SER A 979 30.34 -45.79 24.98
CA SER A 979 30.47 -47.25 24.80
C SER A 979 29.92 -47.71 23.44
N ARG A 980 30.69 -48.59 22.78
CA ARG A 980 30.36 -49.11 21.44
C ARG A 980 29.21 -50.11 21.53
N SER A 981 28.28 -50.01 20.59
CA SER A 981 27.18 -50.95 20.36
C SER A 981 26.91 -50.97 18.86
N HIS A 982 26.30 -52.01 18.32
CA HIS A 982 26.07 -52.16 16.87
C HIS A 982 25.48 -50.90 16.23
N SER A 983 24.37 -50.42 16.78
CA SER A 983 23.70 -49.19 16.32
C SER A 983 24.58 -47.95 16.44
N LYS A 984 25.39 -47.85 17.49
CA LYS A 984 26.34 -46.73 17.67
C LYS A 984 27.52 -46.82 16.72
N CYS A 985 28.02 -48.01 16.36
CA CYS A 985 29.05 -48.19 15.33
C CYS A 985 28.53 -47.73 13.96
N LEU A 986 27.28 -48.09 13.63
CA LEU A 986 26.61 -47.63 12.41
C LEU A 986 26.39 -46.11 12.42
N ILE A 987 25.84 -45.54 13.50
CA ILE A 987 25.63 -44.08 13.62
C ILE A 987 26.97 -43.33 13.62
N TYR A 988 28.02 -43.92 14.19
CA TYR A 988 29.38 -43.36 14.19
C TYR A 988 29.93 -43.20 12.77
N ASP A 989 29.75 -44.22 11.92
CA ASP A 989 30.17 -44.17 10.51
C ASP A 989 29.27 -43.26 9.67
N ILE A 990 27.94 -43.28 9.89
CA ILE A 990 27.00 -42.37 9.24
C ILE A 990 27.36 -40.91 9.56
N SER A 991 27.57 -40.58 10.83
CA SER A 991 27.87 -39.22 11.27
C SER A 991 29.19 -38.73 10.67
N LYS A 992 30.21 -39.60 10.59
CA LYS A 992 31.49 -39.28 9.95
C LYS A 992 31.33 -39.00 8.45
N GLN A 993 30.65 -39.89 7.73
CA GLN A 993 30.58 -39.85 6.27
C GLN A 993 29.62 -38.77 5.78
N VAL A 994 28.47 -38.60 6.43
CA VAL A 994 27.51 -37.53 6.13
C VAL A 994 28.08 -36.17 6.55
N GLY A 995 28.75 -36.09 7.72
CA GLY A 995 29.45 -34.88 8.16
C GLY A 995 30.50 -34.42 7.15
N PHE A 996 31.38 -35.33 6.70
CA PHE A 996 32.31 -35.07 5.60
C PHE A 996 31.61 -34.60 4.32
N SER A 997 30.56 -35.32 3.90
CA SER A 997 29.84 -35.04 2.64
C SER A 997 29.18 -33.66 2.65
N LEU A 998 28.58 -33.26 3.77
CA LEU A 998 27.92 -31.97 3.91
C LEU A 998 28.92 -30.81 3.99
N VAL A 999 29.98 -30.94 4.78
CA VAL A 999 31.01 -29.88 4.88
C VAL A 999 31.76 -29.77 3.54
N PHE A 1000 32.39 -30.85 3.12
CA PHE A 1000 33.30 -30.81 1.99
C PHE A 1000 32.59 -30.81 0.64
N GLY A 1001 31.46 -31.53 0.50
CA GLY A 1001 30.64 -31.47 -0.72
C GLY A 1001 30.10 -30.06 -0.97
N THR A 1002 29.72 -29.34 0.08
CA THR A 1002 29.29 -27.94 -0.06
C THR A 1002 30.45 -27.02 -0.45
N ILE A 1003 31.63 -27.17 0.18
CA ILE A 1003 32.83 -26.41 -0.19
C ILE A 1003 33.24 -26.69 -1.65
N LEU A 1004 33.21 -27.96 -2.07
CA LEU A 1004 33.50 -28.39 -3.44
C LEU A 1004 32.58 -27.69 -4.45
N VAL A 1005 31.27 -27.69 -4.21
CA VAL A 1005 30.31 -27.08 -5.14
C VAL A 1005 30.41 -25.56 -5.16
N LYS A 1006 30.70 -24.91 -4.01
CA LYS A 1006 30.96 -23.46 -3.97
C LYS A 1006 32.23 -23.09 -4.74
N THR A 1007 33.32 -23.84 -4.56
CA THR A 1007 34.56 -23.62 -5.31
C THR A 1007 34.39 -23.93 -6.80
N LEU A 1008 33.59 -24.93 -7.17
CA LEU A 1008 33.22 -25.24 -8.56
C LEU A 1008 32.43 -24.10 -9.21
N LYS A 1009 31.46 -23.49 -8.49
CA LYS A 1009 30.72 -22.32 -8.96
C LYS A 1009 31.66 -21.15 -9.27
N ILE A 1010 32.57 -20.84 -8.35
CA ILE A 1010 33.54 -19.76 -8.50
C ILE A 1010 34.47 -20.06 -9.68
N TYR A 1011 34.97 -21.30 -9.78
CA TYR A 1011 35.81 -21.74 -10.89
C TYR A 1011 35.11 -21.56 -12.25
N PHE A 1012 33.85 -21.98 -12.38
CA PHE A 1012 33.08 -21.75 -13.60
C PHE A 1012 32.82 -20.28 -13.86
N ALA A 1013 32.53 -19.46 -12.83
CA ALA A 1013 32.34 -18.02 -13.00
C ALA A 1013 33.60 -17.36 -13.60
N ILE A 1014 34.79 -17.71 -13.13
CA ILE A 1014 36.07 -17.20 -13.65
C ILE A 1014 36.35 -17.70 -15.06
N LYS A 1015 36.08 -18.97 -15.33
CA LYS A 1015 36.31 -19.58 -16.65
C LYS A 1015 35.27 -19.13 -17.69
N SER A 1016 34.10 -18.65 -17.23
CA SER A 1016 32.95 -18.26 -18.07
C SER A 1016 33.09 -16.93 -18.80
N ASP A 1017 34.18 -16.16 -18.59
CA ASP A 1017 34.54 -15.03 -19.47
C ASP A 1017 34.70 -15.46 -20.94
N ILE A 1018 34.85 -16.77 -21.21
CA ILE A 1018 34.92 -17.36 -22.55
C ILE A 1018 33.56 -17.97 -23.00
N VAL A 1019 32.70 -18.42 -22.07
CA VAL A 1019 31.35 -18.96 -22.36
C VAL A 1019 30.45 -18.70 -21.15
N LYS A 1020 29.43 -17.82 -21.29
CA LYS A 1020 28.47 -17.43 -20.23
C LYS A 1020 27.59 -18.60 -19.75
N LYS A 1021 28.14 -19.53 -18.96
CA LYS A 1021 27.37 -20.58 -18.27
C LYS A 1021 27.46 -20.38 -16.77
N THR A 1022 26.35 -20.00 -16.15
CA THR A 1022 26.15 -20.05 -14.71
C THR A 1022 25.67 -21.45 -14.31
N VAL A 1023 26.24 -22.01 -13.24
CA VAL A 1023 25.73 -23.28 -12.68
C VAL A 1023 24.46 -22.95 -11.89
N PRO A 1024 23.30 -23.54 -12.21
CA PRO A 1024 22.06 -23.27 -11.50
C PRO A 1024 22.10 -23.89 -10.09
N GLN A 1025 21.35 -23.31 -9.16
CA GLN A 1025 21.39 -23.67 -7.74
C GLN A 1025 20.88 -25.10 -7.49
N GLU A 1026 19.98 -25.59 -8.33
CA GLU A 1026 19.42 -26.94 -8.30
C GLU A 1026 20.51 -27.97 -8.58
N THR A 1027 21.37 -27.72 -9.57
CA THR A 1027 22.52 -28.59 -9.89
C THR A 1027 23.52 -28.63 -8.73
N MET A 1028 23.68 -27.53 -7.99
CA MET A 1028 24.55 -27.49 -6.82
C MET A 1028 24.06 -28.41 -5.70
N TYR A 1029 22.77 -28.35 -5.35
CA TYR A 1029 22.19 -29.28 -4.38
C TYR A 1029 22.22 -30.72 -4.87
N PHE A 1030 21.99 -30.94 -6.17
CA PHE A 1030 22.04 -32.27 -6.75
C PHE A 1030 23.42 -32.93 -6.57
N ILE A 1031 24.52 -32.19 -6.80
CA ILE A 1031 25.89 -32.70 -6.58
C ILE A 1031 26.11 -33.05 -5.09
N ILE A 1032 25.71 -32.17 -4.16
CA ILE A 1032 25.86 -32.43 -2.71
C ILE A 1032 25.05 -33.66 -2.31
N PHE A 1033 23.80 -33.74 -2.77
CA PHE A 1033 22.90 -34.86 -2.51
C PHE A 1033 23.46 -36.17 -3.08
N LEU A 1034 24.02 -36.14 -4.30
CA LEU A 1034 24.66 -37.29 -4.93
C LEU A 1034 25.85 -37.81 -4.10
N ILE A 1035 26.67 -36.92 -3.55
CA ILE A 1035 27.79 -37.32 -2.67
C ILE A 1035 27.25 -37.97 -1.38
N VAL A 1036 26.25 -37.35 -0.73
CA VAL A 1036 25.65 -37.88 0.51
C VAL A 1036 25.01 -39.24 0.28
N ILE A 1037 24.22 -39.40 -0.79
CA ILE A 1037 23.52 -40.66 -1.07
C ILE A 1037 24.49 -41.76 -1.50
N THR A 1038 25.58 -41.42 -2.20
CA THR A 1038 26.64 -42.38 -2.53
C THR A 1038 27.28 -42.91 -1.25
N ASN A 1039 27.65 -42.03 -0.32
CA ASN A 1039 28.24 -42.45 0.95
C ASN A 1039 27.25 -43.26 1.81
N LEU A 1040 25.98 -42.86 1.91
CA LEU A 1040 24.96 -43.65 2.60
C LEU A 1040 24.75 -45.02 1.95
N SER A 1041 24.69 -45.09 0.61
CA SER A 1041 24.52 -46.35 -0.11
C SER A 1041 25.68 -47.32 0.13
N LEU A 1042 26.92 -46.82 0.21
CA LEU A 1042 28.10 -47.64 0.54
C LEU A 1042 28.04 -48.18 1.97
N ILE A 1043 27.59 -47.37 2.94
CA ILE A 1043 27.40 -47.79 4.33
C ILE A 1043 26.30 -48.85 4.44
N PHE A 1044 25.14 -48.60 3.83
CA PHE A 1044 24.03 -49.58 3.86
C PHE A 1044 24.40 -50.87 3.13
N THR A 1045 25.09 -50.78 2.00
CA THR A 1045 25.58 -51.97 1.28
C THR A 1045 26.61 -52.74 2.13
N SER A 1046 27.48 -52.03 2.85
CA SER A 1046 28.42 -52.62 3.81
C SER A 1046 27.70 -53.36 4.94
N GLU A 1047 26.64 -52.76 5.49
CA GLU A 1047 25.81 -53.37 6.53
C GLU A 1047 25.06 -54.62 6.02
N ILE A 1048 24.51 -54.57 4.81
CA ILE A 1048 23.78 -55.70 4.20
C ILE A 1048 24.72 -56.88 3.88
N LEU A 1049 25.92 -56.61 3.34
CA LEU A 1049 26.80 -57.66 2.81
C LEU A 1049 27.70 -58.31 3.86
N GLY A 1050 27.97 -57.65 4.99
CA GLY A 1050 28.86 -58.20 6.01
C GLY A 1050 28.54 -57.78 7.44
N GLY A 1051 27.67 -56.78 7.63
CA GLY A 1051 27.36 -56.22 8.94
C GLY A 1051 28.55 -55.53 9.61
N TYR A 1052 28.28 -54.60 10.52
CA TYR A 1052 29.29 -54.20 11.51
C TYR A 1052 29.45 -55.30 12.56
N GLU A 1053 30.55 -56.04 12.53
CA GLU A 1053 30.88 -56.98 13.61
C GLU A 1053 31.49 -56.23 14.79
N LEU A 1054 30.85 -56.33 15.96
CA LEU A 1054 31.50 -55.98 17.22
C LEU A 1054 32.49 -57.09 17.57
N THR A 1055 33.78 -56.85 17.33
CA THR A 1055 34.81 -57.78 17.73
C THR A 1055 35.32 -57.44 19.11
N THR A 1056 35.27 -58.43 19.99
CA THR A 1056 35.89 -58.34 21.30
C THR A 1056 37.39 -58.59 21.15
N GLU A 1057 38.19 -57.56 21.39
CA GLU A 1057 39.64 -57.64 21.37
C GLU A 1057 40.19 -57.58 22.80
N TYR A 1058 41.37 -58.16 22.98
CA TYR A 1058 42.03 -58.20 24.28
C TYR A 1058 43.29 -57.35 24.24
N THR A 1059 43.44 -56.48 25.23
CA THR A 1059 44.72 -55.81 25.46
C THR A 1059 45.80 -56.83 25.85
N SER A 1060 47.08 -56.44 25.77
CA SER A 1060 48.21 -57.28 26.22
C SER A 1060 48.08 -57.78 27.67
N ASN A 1061 47.24 -57.15 28.50
CA ASN A 1061 46.93 -57.54 29.88
C ASN A 1061 45.61 -58.33 30.03
N LYS A 1062 45.09 -58.92 28.94
CA LYS A 1062 43.83 -59.68 28.89
C LYS A 1062 42.57 -58.92 29.36
N LYS A 1063 42.59 -57.58 29.34
CA LYS A 1063 41.38 -56.78 29.57
C LYS A 1063 40.58 -56.67 28.28
N GLU A 1064 39.29 -56.97 28.40
CA GLU A 1064 38.32 -57.01 27.30
C GLU A 1064 37.97 -55.59 26.85
N TYR A 1065 38.07 -55.31 25.54
CA TYR A 1065 37.52 -54.10 24.92
C TYR A 1065 36.84 -54.44 23.60
N GLN A 1066 35.82 -53.67 23.24
CA GLN A 1066 35.06 -53.89 22.00
C GLN A 1066 35.56 -52.94 20.92
N THR A 1067 35.83 -53.43 19.71
CA THR A 1067 36.14 -52.65 18.51
C THR A 1067 35.02 -52.84 17.48
N CYS A 1068 34.73 -51.79 16.71
CA CYS A 1068 33.88 -51.92 15.53
C CYS A 1068 34.80 -52.37 14.39
N LYS A 1069 34.66 -53.61 13.92
CA LYS A 1069 35.44 -54.10 12.77
C LYS A 1069 34.83 -53.54 11.50
N GLU A 1070 35.59 -52.70 10.79
CA GLU A 1070 35.16 -52.13 9.51
C GLU A 1070 35.09 -53.23 8.42
N SER A 1071 34.04 -53.22 7.62
CA SER A 1071 33.96 -54.03 6.39
C SER A 1071 34.97 -53.54 5.35
N ASN A 1072 35.51 -54.46 4.54
CA ASN A 1072 36.39 -54.12 3.41
C ASN A 1072 35.72 -53.17 2.40
N ILE A 1073 34.39 -53.12 2.35
CA ILE A 1073 33.62 -52.23 1.46
C ILE A 1073 33.82 -50.75 1.86
N ILE A 1074 34.07 -50.46 3.14
CA ILE A 1074 34.30 -49.10 3.65
C ILE A 1074 35.60 -48.50 3.06
N ILE A 1075 36.53 -49.33 2.61
CA ILE A 1075 37.75 -48.88 1.90
C ILE A 1075 37.38 -48.14 0.61
N ILE A 1076 36.30 -48.54 -0.08
CA ILE A 1076 35.80 -47.86 -1.29
C ILE A 1076 35.30 -46.46 -0.94
N SER A 1077 34.57 -46.29 0.17
CA SER A 1077 34.13 -44.97 0.64
C SER A 1077 35.32 -44.07 1.02
N LYS A 1078 36.37 -44.62 1.64
CA LYS A 1078 37.61 -43.87 1.92
C LYS A 1078 38.29 -43.41 0.63
N PHE A 1079 38.36 -44.26 -0.39
CA PHE A 1079 38.90 -43.90 -1.71
C PHE A 1079 38.06 -42.81 -2.41
N PHE A 1080 36.74 -42.91 -2.30
CA PHE A 1080 35.82 -41.90 -2.84
C PHE A 1080 36.02 -40.53 -2.17
N ASN A 1081 36.13 -40.48 -0.84
CA ASN A 1081 36.39 -39.24 -0.10
C ASN A 1081 37.75 -38.62 -0.46
N ILE A 1082 38.80 -39.43 -0.62
CA ILE A 1082 40.11 -38.96 -1.07
C ILE A 1082 40.02 -38.36 -2.48
N THR A 1083 39.26 -38.98 -3.38
CA THR A 1083 39.03 -38.47 -4.73
C THR A 1083 38.36 -37.09 -4.70
N ILE A 1084 37.31 -36.95 -3.89
CA ILE A 1084 36.62 -35.67 -3.67
C ILE A 1084 37.59 -34.62 -3.12
N LEU A 1085 38.43 -34.98 -2.14
CA LEU A 1085 39.44 -34.09 -1.56
C LEU A 1085 40.47 -33.61 -2.61
N ILE A 1086 40.93 -34.49 -3.48
CA ILE A 1086 41.86 -34.15 -4.57
C ILE A 1086 41.21 -33.16 -5.54
N ILE A 1087 39.97 -33.40 -5.97
CA ILE A 1087 39.23 -32.49 -6.86
C ILE A 1087 39.02 -31.13 -6.17
N GLY A 1088 38.60 -31.13 -4.91
CA GLY A 1088 38.41 -29.90 -4.14
C GLY A 1088 39.69 -29.10 -3.98
N SER A 1089 40.82 -29.77 -3.72
CA SER A 1089 42.14 -29.14 -3.68
C SER A 1089 42.53 -28.50 -5.01
N TYR A 1090 42.32 -29.22 -6.12
CA TYR A 1090 42.58 -28.70 -7.47
C TYR A 1090 41.74 -27.44 -7.79
N LEU A 1091 40.44 -27.45 -7.47
CA LEU A 1091 39.56 -26.30 -7.69
C LEU A 1091 39.95 -25.10 -6.82
N THR A 1092 40.22 -25.36 -5.54
CA THR A 1092 40.68 -24.37 -4.55
C THR A 1092 41.99 -23.71 -5.00
N TYR A 1093 42.93 -24.49 -5.52
CA TYR A 1093 44.17 -24.00 -6.09
C TYR A 1093 43.93 -23.16 -7.35
N SER A 1094 43.00 -23.59 -8.21
CA SER A 1094 42.66 -22.89 -9.46
C SER A 1094 42.04 -21.51 -9.23
N ILE A 1095 41.34 -21.30 -8.11
CA ILE A 1095 40.71 -20.02 -7.77
C ILE A 1095 41.58 -19.10 -6.89
N ARG A 1096 42.86 -19.45 -6.65
CA ARG A 1096 43.72 -18.71 -5.71
C ARG A 1096 43.99 -17.25 -6.08
N ASN A 1097 43.97 -16.93 -7.38
CA ASN A 1097 44.32 -15.61 -7.94
C ASN A 1097 43.10 -14.68 -8.14
N VAL A 1098 41.92 -15.08 -7.67
CA VAL A 1098 40.69 -14.29 -7.79
C VAL A 1098 40.76 -13.04 -6.93
N LYS A 1099 40.19 -11.93 -7.42
CA LYS A 1099 40.11 -10.65 -6.68
C LYS A 1099 39.54 -10.89 -5.27
N LYS A 1100 40.11 -10.18 -4.30
CA LYS A 1100 39.82 -10.34 -2.86
C LYS A 1100 38.33 -10.23 -2.53
N GLU A 1101 37.58 -9.45 -3.30
CA GLU A 1101 36.13 -9.23 -3.16
C GLU A 1101 35.28 -10.49 -3.42
N TYR A 1102 35.77 -11.40 -4.26
CA TYR A 1102 35.08 -12.66 -4.60
C TYR A 1102 35.73 -13.89 -3.95
N LYS A 1103 36.79 -13.68 -3.16
CA LYS A 1103 37.58 -14.74 -2.56
C LYS A 1103 37.06 -15.05 -1.17
N GLU A 1104 36.27 -16.11 -1.07
CA GLU A 1104 36.00 -16.74 0.23
C GLU A 1104 37.26 -17.52 0.66
N SER A 1105 37.68 -17.39 1.93
CA SER A 1105 38.88 -18.03 2.49
C SER A 1105 38.70 -19.53 2.76
N MET A 1106 38.19 -20.29 1.78
CA MET A 1106 37.94 -21.73 1.94
C MET A 1106 39.21 -22.59 1.83
N ASN A 1107 40.30 -22.01 1.33
CA ASN A 1107 41.50 -22.76 0.99
C ASN A 1107 42.16 -23.45 2.19
N MET A 1108 42.20 -22.75 3.33
CA MET A 1108 42.87 -23.24 4.52
C MET A 1108 42.12 -24.43 5.14
N THR A 1109 40.78 -24.38 5.15
CA THR A 1109 39.94 -25.50 5.56
C THR A 1109 40.21 -26.76 4.74
N VAL A 1110 40.30 -26.64 3.40
CA VAL A 1110 40.58 -27.79 2.51
C VAL A 1110 41.96 -28.40 2.78
N TYR A 1111 42.98 -27.56 2.96
CA TYR A 1111 44.34 -28.04 3.22
C TYR A 1111 44.49 -28.72 4.58
N VAL A 1112 43.88 -28.17 5.63
CA VAL A 1112 43.87 -28.78 6.96
C VAL A 1112 43.15 -30.12 6.93
N TYR A 1113 42.04 -30.23 6.19
CA TYR A 1113 41.31 -31.48 6.05
C TYR A 1113 42.17 -32.58 5.42
N ILE A 1114 42.87 -32.28 4.31
CA ILE A 1114 43.75 -33.22 3.61
C ILE A 1114 44.90 -33.66 4.51
N LEU A 1115 45.55 -32.71 5.18
CA LEU A 1115 46.68 -32.98 6.06
C LEU A 1115 46.28 -33.92 7.21
N ILE A 1116 45.13 -33.65 7.84
CA ILE A 1116 44.65 -34.44 8.97
C ILE A 1116 44.19 -35.83 8.53
N GLU A 1117 43.41 -35.96 7.45
CA GLU A 1117 42.99 -37.28 6.96
C GLU A 1117 44.17 -38.15 6.53
N PHE A 1118 45.18 -37.55 5.89
CA PHE A 1118 46.42 -38.25 5.56
C PHE A 1118 47.17 -38.73 6.81
N LEU A 1119 47.28 -37.87 7.83
CA LEU A 1119 47.90 -38.21 9.12
C LEU A 1119 47.14 -39.35 9.82
N LEU A 1120 45.80 -39.28 9.88
CA LEU A 1120 44.95 -40.32 10.46
C LEU A 1120 45.11 -41.66 9.73
N HIS A 1121 45.29 -41.63 8.40
CA HIS A 1121 45.56 -42.83 7.62
C HIS A 1121 46.90 -43.48 7.99
N ILE A 1122 47.96 -42.69 8.17
CA ILE A 1122 49.28 -43.17 8.62
C ILE A 1122 49.16 -43.81 10.01
N ILE A 1123 48.48 -43.14 10.95
CA ILE A 1123 48.32 -43.63 12.32
C ILE A 1123 47.60 -44.99 12.36
N ASN A 1124 46.56 -45.15 11.56
CA ASN A 1124 45.83 -46.42 11.45
C ASN A 1124 46.73 -47.59 11.03
N LYS A 1125 47.74 -47.34 10.18
CA LYS A 1125 48.67 -48.37 9.72
C LYS A 1125 49.75 -48.72 10.74
N LEU A 1126 50.04 -47.83 11.69
CA LEU A 1126 51.13 -47.99 12.66
C LEU A 1126 50.77 -48.85 13.89
N LYS A 1127 49.52 -49.34 14.02
CA LYS A 1127 49.04 -50.19 15.15
C LYS A 1127 49.48 -49.68 16.53
N ILE A 1128 49.25 -48.38 16.78
CA ILE A 1128 49.60 -47.70 18.03
C ILE A 1128 48.64 -48.13 19.16
N SER A 1129 48.94 -47.78 20.42
CA SER A 1129 48.03 -48.02 21.55
C SER A 1129 46.64 -47.40 21.31
N LEU A 1130 45.59 -48.09 21.76
CA LEU A 1130 44.18 -47.69 21.61
C LEU A 1130 43.88 -46.27 22.11
N ILE A 1131 44.55 -45.85 23.19
CA ILE A 1131 44.40 -44.50 23.74
C ILE A 1131 44.94 -43.45 22.77
N MET A 1132 46.09 -43.71 22.14
CA MET A 1132 46.68 -42.79 21.18
C MET A 1132 45.85 -42.74 19.89
N GLU A 1133 45.31 -43.88 19.47
CA GLU A 1133 44.39 -43.96 18.34
C GLU A 1133 43.13 -43.11 18.60
N ASP A 1134 42.44 -43.31 19.73
CA ASP A 1134 41.28 -42.51 20.10
C ASP A 1134 41.63 -41.00 20.25
N ALA A 1135 42.83 -40.67 20.74
CA ALA A 1135 43.33 -39.30 20.80
C ALA A 1135 43.44 -38.64 19.43
N PHE A 1136 44.09 -39.27 18.46
CA PHE A 1136 44.25 -38.67 17.13
C PHE A 1136 42.94 -38.55 16.38
N TYR A 1137 42.09 -39.58 16.45
CA TYR A 1137 40.82 -39.58 15.74
C TYR A 1137 39.74 -38.68 16.36
N THR A 1138 39.94 -38.14 17.55
CA THR A 1138 39.09 -37.08 18.12
C THR A 1138 39.70 -35.70 17.87
N ILE A 1139 41.00 -35.53 18.08
CA ILE A 1139 41.72 -34.27 17.90
C ILE A 1139 41.72 -33.84 16.43
N GLY A 1140 41.92 -34.76 15.49
CA GLY A 1140 41.91 -34.46 14.05
C GLY A 1140 40.60 -33.81 13.59
N PRO A 1141 39.44 -34.47 13.79
CA PRO A 1141 38.14 -33.90 13.50
C PRO A 1141 37.81 -32.59 14.22
N LEU A 1142 38.29 -32.44 15.45
CA LEU A 1142 38.15 -31.19 16.19
C LEU A 1142 38.89 -30.05 15.48
N ILE A 1143 40.16 -30.27 15.08
CA ILE A 1143 40.99 -29.24 14.44
C ILE A 1143 40.37 -28.78 13.13
N TYR A 1144 40.02 -29.68 12.20
CA TYR A 1144 39.46 -29.23 10.91
C TYR A 1144 38.09 -28.56 11.08
N SER A 1145 37.30 -28.95 12.09
CA SER A 1145 35.98 -28.34 12.34
C SER A 1145 36.14 -26.93 12.91
N ILE A 1146 37.10 -26.72 13.81
CA ILE A 1146 37.45 -25.38 14.34
C ILE A 1146 37.98 -24.49 13.21
N THR A 1147 38.87 -25.01 12.35
CA THR A 1147 39.37 -24.27 11.19
C THR A 1147 38.23 -23.86 10.25
N THR A 1148 37.25 -24.75 10.02
CA THR A 1148 36.06 -24.45 9.20
C THR A 1148 35.23 -23.31 9.81
N LEU A 1149 34.97 -23.36 11.12
CA LEU A 1149 34.21 -22.32 11.83
C LEU A 1149 34.93 -20.97 11.77
N TYR A 1150 36.24 -20.96 12.01
CA TYR A 1150 37.04 -19.75 11.99
C TYR A 1150 37.15 -19.14 10.60
N ASP A 1151 37.57 -19.90 9.59
CA ASP A 1151 37.87 -19.36 8.27
C ASP A 1151 36.63 -18.86 7.52
N ILE A 1152 35.50 -19.57 7.64
CA ILE A 1152 34.28 -19.29 6.86
C ILE A 1152 33.34 -18.33 7.59
N PHE A 1153 33.15 -18.49 8.90
CA PHE A 1153 32.09 -17.78 9.62
C PHE A 1153 32.61 -16.58 10.40
N TYR A 1154 33.67 -16.75 11.19
CA TYR A 1154 34.22 -15.64 11.99
C TYR A 1154 34.63 -14.45 11.11
N THR A 1155 35.30 -14.69 9.98
CA THR A 1155 35.70 -13.65 9.02
C THR A 1155 34.51 -12.85 8.46
N LYS A 1156 33.37 -13.51 8.21
CA LYS A 1156 32.14 -12.87 7.72
C LYS A 1156 31.47 -12.04 8.81
N PHE A 1157 31.29 -12.59 10.01
CA PHE A 1157 30.67 -11.84 11.10
C PHE A 1157 31.51 -10.65 11.55
N HIS A 1158 32.85 -10.77 11.53
CA HIS A 1158 33.74 -9.64 11.73
C HIS A 1158 33.50 -8.53 10.70
N THR A 1159 33.37 -8.89 9.42
CA THR A 1159 33.10 -7.92 8.34
C THR A 1159 31.72 -7.25 8.50
N ILE A 1160 30.70 -7.99 8.96
CA ILE A 1160 29.36 -7.45 9.25
C ILE A 1160 29.43 -6.46 10.43
N TYR A 1161 30.15 -6.83 11.49
CA TYR A 1161 30.36 -5.98 12.65
C TYR A 1161 31.04 -4.66 12.27
N GLU A 1162 32.12 -4.69 11.48
CA GLU A 1162 32.80 -3.50 10.99
C GLU A 1162 31.90 -2.59 10.14
N LYS A 1163 31.09 -3.18 9.24
CA LYS A 1163 30.12 -2.41 8.41
C LYS A 1163 29.02 -1.76 9.26
N ASN A 1164 28.44 -2.49 10.21
CA ASN A 1164 27.40 -1.97 11.10
C ASN A 1164 27.94 -0.83 11.99
N GLU A 1165 29.17 -0.93 12.49
CA GLU A 1165 29.82 0.15 13.23
C GLU A 1165 30.05 1.39 12.35
N LEU A 1166 30.43 1.21 11.08
CA LEU A 1166 30.56 2.32 10.13
C LEU A 1166 29.21 3.00 9.81
N GLU A 1167 28.14 2.21 9.64
CA GLU A 1167 26.78 2.75 9.42
C GLU A 1167 26.24 3.49 10.64
N LYS A 1168 26.44 2.96 11.85
CA LYS A 1168 26.10 3.67 13.09
C LYS A 1168 26.81 5.01 13.21
N LYS A 1169 28.09 5.08 12.81
CA LYS A 1169 28.85 6.35 12.77
C LYS A 1169 28.22 7.33 11.76
N ARG A 1170 27.86 6.88 10.56
CA ARG A 1170 27.19 7.71 9.52
C ARG A 1170 25.80 8.19 9.95
N LEU A 1171 25.02 7.35 10.62
CA LEU A 1171 23.70 7.72 11.16
C LEU A 1171 23.81 8.81 12.22
N LYS A 1172 24.74 8.67 13.18
CA LYS A 1172 25.03 9.72 14.17
C LYS A 1172 25.47 11.03 13.53
N GLU A 1173 26.26 10.98 12.45
CA GLU A 1173 26.64 12.19 11.70
C GLU A 1173 25.45 12.81 10.94
N SER A 1174 24.57 11.99 10.37
CA SER A 1174 23.32 12.43 9.72
C SER A 1174 22.36 13.10 10.71
N GLU A 1175 22.18 12.51 11.90
CA GLU A 1175 21.34 13.09 12.97
C GLU A 1175 21.91 14.43 13.44
N LYS A 1176 23.23 14.55 13.60
CA LYS A 1176 23.89 15.83 13.89
C LYS A 1176 23.66 16.88 12.80
N ARG A 1177 23.63 16.49 11.52
CA ARG A 1177 23.31 17.41 10.41
C ARG A 1177 21.84 17.82 10.43
N LYS A 1178 20.92 16.89 10.74
CA LYS A 1178 19.49 17.21 10.89
C LYS A 1178 19.24 18.14 12.07
N SER A 1179 19.86 17.89 13.23
CA SER A 1179 19.75 18.79 14.38
C SER A 1179 20.34 20.15 14.08
N TYR A 1180 21.45 20.22 13.34
CA TYR A 1180 22.03 21.48 12.89
C TYR A 1180 21.11 22.24 11.92
N HIS A 1181 20.44 21.55 10.98
CA HIS A 1181 19.46 22.17 10.09
C HIS A 1181 18.20 22.64 10.82
N ILE A 1182 17.71 21.88 11.79
CA ILE A 1182 16.57 22.28 12.63
C ILE A 1182 16.95 23.49 13.48
N GLN A 1183 18.13 23.47 14.10
CA GLN A 1183 18.62 24.59 14.91
C GLN A 1183 18.84 25.84 14.05
N ARG A 1184 19.39 25.71 12.84
CA ARG A 1184 19.47 26.82 11.88
C ARG A 1184 18.10 27.34 11.47
N TYR A 1185 17.11 26.47 11.27
CA TYR A 1185 15.72 26.89 11.04
C TYR A 1185 15.17 27.67 12.23
N PHE A 1186 15.45 27.27 13.47
CA PHE A 1186 15.04 28.04 14.66
C PHE A 1186 15.79 29.37 14.80
N ASP A 1187 17.08 29.39 14.49
CA ASP A 1187 17.92 30.59 14.52
C ASP A 1187 17.50 31.60 13.43
N ASP A 1188 17.07 31.12 12.26
CA ASP A 1188 16.54 31.95 11.16
C ASP A 1188 15.12 32.50 11.48
N TYR A 1189 14.37 31.89 12.40
CA TYR A 1189 13.04 32.37 12.86
C TYR A 1189 13.10 33.26 14.12
N THR A 1190 14.28 33.41 14.74
CA THR A 1190 14.46 34.24 15.95
C THR A 1190 15.07 35.62 15.65
N PHE A 1191 15.13 36.02 14.37
CA PHE A 1191 15.58 37.35 13.94
C PHE A 1191 14.47 38.21 13.33
#